data_AF-A0A1M6BKE1-F1
#
_entry.id   AF-A0A1M6BKE1-F1
#
_cell.length_a   1.000
_cell.length_b   1.000
_cell.length_c   1.000
_cell.angle_alpha   90.00
_cell.angle_beta   90.00
_cell.angle_gamma   90.00
#
_symmetry.space_group_name_H-M   'P 1'
#
loop_
_entity.id
_entity.type
_entity.pdbx_description
1 polymer ?
#
loop_
_entity_poly.entity_id
_entity_poly.type
_entity_poly.pdbx_seq_one_letter_code
_entity_poly.pdbx_strand_id
1 'polypeptide(L)'
;MFCLGLGAQDFQDIGFEANGAESAHQSPTEPYEAPLTIDTSFEEAAEKNEIAYRSFSGLEDVENGYYLIGSVFSNPDPLKKTLKKLRRKGFENAGYIHNENNGLNYVYLEYFPFGLEAIDAYRSQLDGRYNNDMWILEIENSMAIGGNDMAVDEMEGPAHNMAPAVENSDEGGKEELPVAHPPLSENTGKSKLVERADAYFDKMWYAEAAQLYEQALSKGDKHFTKENVQKAADAYYFNTDMENAYKWYNVLYENYGKAMSADNLFKYSHSLKGTGKYARSKRLMRLYNRKVKEETDAATAVSDARQDTEAALDNILDLSQNIEIKNLGINTEYSDFSPMFLDSTQVVFASAKDSSFLTTRRYKWNNQPYLDLYVAQFNKESQDLRNTVKLSKEINTKYHEASVTFSPDNKTMYFTRNNYGKKLKRDSKGVNHLKIYKSTKEGDKWSEAVEVSFNSDNYSTGHPALSPDGKKLFFVSDMPGSLGETDLFVVDVLEDGSFSEPRNLGKEINTEHREMFPFFDGSKLYFSSDGHIGLGGLDVYESVYDEKDGFQEIKNLGKPVNSNKDDFSYIVDNENEYGFFASNREGGKGDDDIYSFKRLSLEETPVNQNAIAGVVTELVTGEFMPQTLVQLLDENGIKLKEVVTEDDGSFVFEDLESSTKYTLKIGKDKFVEHEMPVATVDNERVEIDIAMKRLEEMIALEDGIKKIKTEMIHFGFDKYDIRPEASKELDKLVSVMKEYPGMVIKIESHTDSRGSKAYNEYLSDKRAKSTRDYIISQGIAPERIESAIGYGESKLLNECDGSEACSEAEHLLNRRSEFIIVKM
;
A
#
# COMPACT_ATOMS: atom_id res chain seq x y z
N MET A 1 -9.31 22.85 10.05
CA MET A 1 -10.28 21.85 10.55
C MET A 1 -11.42 22.38 11.46
N PHE A 2 -12.64 22.52 10.92
CA PHE A 2 -13.88 22.99 11.58
C PHE A 2 -14.64 21.85 12.29
N CYS A 3 -13.93 21.01 13.04
CA CYS A 3 -14.48 19.81 13.64
C CYS A 3 -14.75 20.03 15.13
N LEU A 4 -16.03 19.88 15.50
CA LEU A 4 -16.59 19.85 16.86
C LEU A 4 -15.55 19.64 17.97
N GLY A 5 -14.91 20.71 18.43
CA GLY A 5 -14.07 20.61 19.62
C GLY A 5 -14.95 20.73 20.85
N LEU A 6 -15.27 19.59 21.45
CA LEU A 6 -15.76 19.48 22.82
C LEU A 6 -14.92 18.42 23.54
N GLY A 7 -13.86 18.86 24.22
CA GLY A 7 -13.27 18.07 25.30
C GLY A 7 -14.15 18.16 26.55
N ALA A 8 -14.56 17.02 27.11
CA ALA A 8 -15.23 16.94 28.39
C ALA A 8 -14.21 17.07 29.55
N GLN A 9 -14.50 17.93 30.52
CA GLN A 9 -13.78 18.02 31.79
C GLN A 9 -14.38 17.07 32.83
N ASP A 10 -13.51 16.27 33.44
CA ASP A 10 -13.48 15.65 34.78
C ASP A 10 -14.76 15.16 35.46
N PHE A 11 -14.77 13.86 35.82
CA PHE A 11 -15.45 13.34 37.01
C PHE A 11 -14.54 12.36 37.76
N GLN A 12 -14.21 12.71 39.02
CA GLN A 12 -13.64 11.82 40.04
C GLN A 12 -14.69 11.53 41.12
N ASP A 13 -14.40 10.44 41.86
CA ASP A 13 -14.99 9.94 43.11
C ASP A 13 -16.24 9.06 43.02
N ILE A 14 -16.09 7.73 43.23
CA ILE A 14 -16.53 7.00 44.45
C ILE A 14 -15.68 5.72 44.61
N GLY A 15 -14.97 5.57 45.74
CA GLY A 15 -14.14 4.39 46.05
C GLY A 15 -14.85 3.24 46.77
N PHE A 16 -14.25 2.05 46.76
CA PHE A 16 -14.47 0.98 47.75
C PHE A 16 -13.22 0.12 47.97
N GLU A 17 -13.06 -0.32 49.22
CA GLU A 17 -11.88 -0.91 49.85
C GLU A 17 -11.49 -2.33 49.38
N ALA A 18 -10.19 -2.58 49.43
CA ALA A 18 -9.51 -3.83 49.13
C ALA A 18 -9.60 -4.89 50.24
N ASN A 19 -9.44 -6.17 49.87
CA ASN A 19 -8.82 -7.20 50.71
C ASN A 19 -8.03 -8.18 49.83
N GLY A 20 -6.76 -8.39 50.17
CA GLY A 20 -5.77 -9.08 49.34
C GLY A 20 -5.53 -10.56 49.67
N ALA A 21 -4.55 -11.14 48.98
CA ALA A 21 -3.64 -12.18 49.47
C ALA A 21 -2.52 -12.45 48.44
N GLU A 22 -1.31 -12.63 48.95
CA GLU A 22 -0.05 -12.84 48.23
C GLU A 22 0.21 -14.30 47.81
N SER A 23 1.01 -14.47 46.74
CA SER A 23 2.34 -15.14 46.74
C SER A 23 2.59 -16.26 45.70
N ALA A 24 3.75 -16.08 45.05
CA ALA A 24 4.79 -17.03 44.65
C ALA A 24 4.54 -18.10 43.56
N HIS A 25 5.26 -18.00 42.43
CA HIS A 25 6.56 -18.66 42.22
C HIS A 25 7.19 -18.36 40.85
N GLN A 26 8.48 -18.00 40.84
CA GLN A 26 9.36 -17.87 39.66
C GLN A 26 10.02 -19.20 39.28
N SER A 27 10.38 -19.36 38.00
CA SER A 27 11.76 -19.61 37.48
C SER A 27 11.71 -20.10 36.00
N PRO A 28 12.83 -20.20 35.26
CA PRO A 28 13.64 -19.10 34.71
C PRO A 28 13.95 -19.29 33.20
N THR A 29 13.92 -18.24 32.38
CA THR A 29 14.54 -18.27 31.04
C THR A 29 15.10 -16.89 30.67
N GLU A 30 16.41 -16.86 30.44
CA GLU A 30 17.33 -15.91 29.77
C GLU A 30 16.95 -14.42 29.59
N PRO A 31 17.92 -13.48 29.78
CA PRO A 31 17.62 -12.06 29.93
C PRO A 31 17.22 -11.42 28.60
N TYR A 32 15.93 -11.15 28.45
CA TYR A 32 15.45 -10.06 27.62
C TYR A 32 15.80 -8.75 28.37
N GLU A 33 16.71 -7.94 27.84
CA GLU A 33 17.02 -6.63 28.42
C GLU A 33 15.73 -5.82 28.58
N ALA A 34 15.44 -5.41 29.82
CA ALA A 34 14.26 -4.62 30.11
C ALA A 34 14.28 -3.30 29.31
N PRO A 35 13.16 -2.90 28.69
CA PRO A 35 13.05 -1.59 28.06
C PRO A 35 13.44 -0.47 29.02
N LEU A 36 14.03 0.60 28.50
CA LEU A 36 14.19 1.86 29.23
C LEU A 36 12.83 2.26 29.83
N THR A 37 12.80 2.49 31.14
CA THR A 37 11.59 2.85 31.87
C THR A 37 11.38 4.36 31.85
N ILE A 38 10.13 4.80 31.99
CA ILE A 38 9.62 6.17 31.78
C ILE A 38 10.18 7.25 32.72
N ASP A 39 10.89 6.86 33.78
CA ASP A 39 11.41 7.78 34.80
C ASP A 39 12.87 8.18 34.58
N THR A 40 13.49 7.70 33.51
CA THR A 40 14.94 7.74 33.35
C THR A 40 15.40 9.04 32.68
N SER A 41 16.19 9.86 33.38
CA SER A 41 16.87 11.04 32.78
C SER A 41 17.84 10.61 31.67
N PHE A 42 18.35 11.55 30.87
CA PHE A 42 19.37 11.22 29.88
C PHE A 42 20.60 10.56 30.54
N GLU A 43 21.06 11.11 31.65
CA GLU A 43 22.21 10.63 32.41
C GLU A 43 21.94 9.25 32.98
N GLU A 44 20.78 9.05 33.61
CA GLU A 44 20.37 7.74 34.13
C GLU A 44 20.24 6.71 33.00
N ALA A 45 19.79 7.14 31.80
CA ALA A 45 19.64 6.26 30.64
C ALA A 45 20.99 5.93 30.03
N ALA A 46 21.90 6.90 29.94
CA ALA A 46 23.26 6.70 29.48
C ALA A 46 24.01 5.75 30.41
N GLU A 47 23.95 5.99 31.72
CA GLU A 47 24.59 5.13 32.73
C GLU A 47 24.02 3.71 32.72
N LYS A 48 22.69 3.56 32.69
CA LYS A 48 22.04 2.24 32.64
C LYS A 48 22.43 1.42 31.42
N ASN A 49 22.72 2.07 30.29
CA ASN A 49 23.09 1.40 29.05
C ASN A 49 24.61 1.41 28.80
N GLU A 50 25.41 1.80 29.79
CA GLU A 50 26.86 1.90 29.70
C GLU A 50 27.33 2.77 28.50
N ILE A 51 26.53 3.78 28.16
CA ILE A 51 26.80 4.69 27.04
C ILE A 51 27.73 5.78 27.53
N ALA A 52 28.92 5.84 26.93
CA ALA A 52 29.83 6.95 27.16
C ALA A 52 29.20 8.26 26.67
N TYR A 53 29.24 9.29 27.52
CA TYR A 53 28.84 10.64 27.15
C TYR A 53 29.79 11.69 27.72
N ARG A 54 29.77 12.89 27.16
CA ARG A 54 30.38 14.10 27.74
C ARG A 54 29.46 15.28 27.52
N SER A 55 29.59 16.28 28.37
CA SER A 55 28.82 17.53 28.25
C SER A 55 29.76 18.70 28.04
N PHE A 56 29.45 19.59 27.09
CA PHE A 56 30.14 20.87 26.89
C PHE A 56 29.15 22.02 27.01
N SER A 57 29.65 23.16 27.48
CA SER A 57 28.93 24.43 27.59
C SER A 57 29.79 25.56 27.03
N GLY A 58 29.17 26.64 26.55
CA GLY A 58 29.86 27.84 26.08
C GLY A 58 30.47 27.72 24.68
N LEU A 59 29.97 26.82 23.83
CA LEU A 59 30.32 26.74 22.42
C LEU A 59 29.37 27.64 21.61
N GLU A 60 29.78 28.88 21.37
CA GLU A 60 29.05 29.81 20.51
C GLU A 60 28.82 29.20 19.11
N ASP A 61 27.63 29.44 18.52
CA ASP A 61 27.19 28.90 17.21
C ASP A 61 26.97 27.38 17.13
N VAL A 62 26.87 26.67 18.26
CA VAL A 62 26.46 25.25 18.32
C VAL A 62 25.09 25.12 19.00
N GLU A 63 24.17 24.37 18.40
CA GLU A 63 22.83 24.15 18.96
C GLU A 63 22.88 23.31 20.25
N ASN A 64 21.99 23.61 21.20
CA ASN A 64 21.82 22.77 22.39
C ASN A 64 21.20 21.44 22.00
N GLY A 65 21.72 20.35 22.56
CA GLY A 65 21.21 19.02 22.32
C GLY A 65 22.31 17.96 22.33
N TYR A 66 22.04 16.83 21.71
CA TYR A 66 22.80 15.60 21.85
C TYR A 66 23.32 15.15 20.49
N TYR A 67 24.63 14.98 20.39
CA TYR A 67 25.33 14.66 19.15
C TYR A 67 25.96 13.28 19.24
N LEU A 68 25.64 12.38 18.31
CA LEU A 68 26.30 11.07 18.24
C LEU A 68 27.67 11.21 17.59
N ILE A 69 28.73 11.22 18.39
CA ILE A 69 30.10 11.42 17.93
C ILE A 69 30.70 10.10 17.44
N GLY A 70 31.07 10.06 16.17
CA GLY A 70 31.71 8.90 15.54
C GLY A 70 33.23 9.02 15.39
N SER A 71 33.80 10.21 15.50
CA SER A 71 35.27 10.44 15.41
C SER A 71 35.67 11.79 16.00
N VAL A 72 36.91 11.90 16.50
CA VAL A 72 37.49 13.16 17.00
C VAL A 72 38.85 13.39 16.34
N PHE A 73 39.11 14.59 15.84
CA PHE A 73 40.35 14.95 15.14
C PHE A 73 41.00 16.23 15.70
N SER A 74 42.30 16.19 15.92
CA SER A 74 43.11 17.38 16.28
C SER A 74 43.56 18.22 15.08
N ASN A 75 43.51 17.68 13.86
CA ASN A 75 43.80 18.39 12.61
C ASN A 75 42.51 18.46 11.75
N PRO A 76 42.18 19.62 11.16
CA PRO A 76 41.03 19.75 10.24
C PRO A 76 41.18 19.04 8.88
N ASP A 77 42.40 18.73 8.41
CA ASP A 77 42.66 18.10 7.11
C ASP A 77 41.81 16.83 6.81
N PRO A 78 41.64 15.88 7.73
CA PRO A 78 40.81 14.69 7.51
C PRO A 78 39.29 14.93 7.48
N LEU A 79 38.78 16.07 7.98
CA LEU A 79 37.33 16.30 8.18
C LEU A 79 36.53 16.18 6.89
N LYS A 80 36.95 16.88 5.82
CA LYS A 80 36.25 16.88 4.54
C LYS A 80 36.12 15.49 3.93
N LYS A 81 37.16 14.67 4.07
CA LYS A 81 37.17 13.28 3.56
C LYS A 81 36.26 12.38 4.39
N THR A 82 36.27 12.54 5.71
CA THR A 82 35.42 11.78 6.64
C THR A 82 33.94 12.10 6.42
N LEU A 83 33.55 13.38 6.37
CA LEU A 83 32.16 13.79 6.12
C LEU A 83 31.65 13.30 4.76
N LYS A 84 32.47 13.38 3.71
CA LYS A 84 32.10 12.85 2.39
C LYS A 84 31.89 11.33 2.42
N LYS A 85 32.64 10.60 3.25
CA LYS A 85 32.47 9.14 3.42
C LYS A 85 31.18 8.82 4.20
N LEU A 86 30.86 9.60 5.23
CA LEU A 86 29.64 9.43 6.02
C LEU A 86 28.38 9.73 5.20
N ARG A 87 28.36 10.82 4.43
CA ARG A 87 27.23 11.14 3.53
C ARG A 87 26.99 10.06 2.47
N ARG A 88 28.06 9.46 1.92
CA ARG A 88 27.94 8.31 1.00
C ARG A 88 27.39 7.04 1.65
N LYS A 89 27.43 6.95 2.98
CA LYS A 89 26.88 5.85 3.77
C LYS A 89 25.47 6.15 4.30
N GLY A 90 24.83 7.22 3.84
CA GLY A 90 23.46 7.57 4.23
C GLY A 90 23.33 8.46 5.46
N PHE A 91 24.42 9.07 5.94
CA PHE A 91 24.38 10.08 7.01
C PHE A 91 24.42 11.48 6.39
N GLU A 92 23.30 11.92 5.84
CA GLU A 92 23.21 13.20 5.12
C GLU A 92 23.47 14.40 6.04
N ASN A 93 23.03 14.30 7.29
CA ASN A 93 23.15 15.31 8.34
C ASN A 93 24.50 15.27 9.08
N ALA A 94 25.44 14.39 8.70
CA ALA A 94 26.74 14.33 9.37
C ALA A 94 27.50 15.65 9.24
N GLY A 95 28.04 16.12 10.36
CA GLY A 95 28.74 17.38 10.51
C GLY A 95 29.89 17.29 11.52
N TYR A 96 30.43 18.44 11.91
CA TYR A 96 31.42 18.50 12.97
C TYR A 96 31.23 19.74 13.84
N ILE A 97 31.62 19.62 15.11
CA ILE A 97 31.70 20.71 16.07
C ILE A 97 33.18 20.99 16.32
N HIS A 98 33.62 22.23 16.14
CA HIS A 98 34.94 22.67 16.55
C HIS A 98 34.86 23.21 17.98
N ASN A 99 35.66 22.66 18.89
CA ASN A 99 35.75 23.17 20.25
C ASN A 99 37.06 23.97 20.39
N GLU A 100 36.94 25.29 20.46
CA GLU A 100 38.10 26.19 20.54
C GLU A 100 38.88 26.00 21.84
N ASN A 101 38.22 25.60 22.93
CA ASN A 101 38.84 25.44 24.25
C ASN A 101 39.85 24.28 24.29
N ASN A 102 39.68 23.26 23.45
CA ASN A 102 40.59 22.11 23.40
C ASN A 102 41.21 21.85 22.02
N GLY A 103 40.87 22.66 21.01
CA GLY A 103 41.40 22.55 19.65
C GLY A 103 40.98 21.28 18.89
N LEU A 104 39.97 20.56 19.37
CA LEU A 104 39.49 19.31 18.76
C LEU A 104 38.25 19.53 17.89
N ASN A 105 38.10 18.65 16.90
CA ASN A 105 36.97 18.61 15.99
C ASN A 105 36.18 17.32 16.22
N TYR A 106 34.95 17.45 16.70
CA TYR A 106 34.04 16.35 17.02
C TYR A 106 33.14 16.09 15.81
N VAL A 107 33.36 14.99 15.10
CA VAL A 107 32.53 14.62 13.94
C VAL A 107 31.33 13.84 14.43
N TYR A 108 30.15 14.43 14.27
CA TYR A 108 28.88 13.82 14.62
C TYR A 108 28.21 13.16 13.42
N LEU A 109 27.55 12.03 13.67
CA LEU A 109 26.78 11.26 12.71
C LEU A 109 25.37 11.85 12.54
N GLU A 110 24.76 12.21 13.66
CA GLU A 110 23.40 12.71 13.76
C GLU A 110 23.27 13.59 15.02
N TYR A 111 22.36 14.55 14.96
CA TYR A 111 22.02 15.48 16.04
C TYR A 111 20.59 15.22 16.49
N PHE A 112 20.40 15.23 17.80
CA PHE A 112 19.12 15.05 18.45
C PHE A 112 18.89 16.22 19.41
N PRO A 113 17.78 16.96 19.29
CA PRO A 113 17.46 18.00 20.26
C PRO A 113 17.16 17.44 21.67
N PHE A 114 16.96 16.12 21.81
CA PHE A 114 16.58 15.47 23.07
C PHE A 114 17.38 14.19 23.36
N GLY A 115 17.75 13.98 24.63
CA GLY A 115 18.77 12.99 25.01
C GLY A 115 18.34 11.54 24.86
N LEU A 116 17.08 11.23 25.16
CA LEU A 116 16.56 9.86 25.01
C LEU A 116 16.52 9.41 23.54
N GLU A 117 16.39 10.33 22.59
CA GLU A 117 16.46 10.02 21.16
C GLU A 117 17.88 9.64 20.76
N ALA A 118 18.89 10.36 21.29
CA ALA A 118 20.28 10.01 21.10
C ALA A 118 20.62 8.63 21.72
N ILE A 119 20.02 8.29 22.87
CA ILE A 119 20.18 6.97 23.51
C ILE A 119 19.58 5.86 22.65
N ASP A 120 18.36 6.04 22.13
CA ASP A 120 17.72 5.05 21.26
C ASP A 120 18.54 4.85 19.96
N ALA A 121 18.96 5.94 19.33
CA ALA A 121 19.80 5.91 18.13
C ALA A 121 21.17 5.27 18.38
N TYR A 122 21.77 5.49 19.56
CA TYR A 122 22.98 4.81 19.99
C TYR A 122 22.76 3.29 20.08
N ARG A 123 21.72 2.86 20.80
CA ARG A 123 21.44 1.45 21.05
C ARG A 123 21.10 0.68 19.78
N SER A 124 20.40 1.31 18.84
CA SER A 124 20.11 0.69 17.55
C SER A 124 21.32 0.69 16.61
N GLN A 125 22.45 1.27 17.01
CA GLN A 125 23.61 1.52 16.14
C GLN A 125 23.21 2.27 14.86
N LEU A 126 22.33 3.28 15.04
CA LEU A 126 21.69 4.02 13.94
C LEU A 126 20.95 3.08 12.99
N ASP A 127 20.17 2.16 13.55
CA ASP A 127 19.44 1.09 12.87
C ASP A 127 20.37 0.14 12.10
N GLY A 128 21.50 -0.20 12.71
CA GLY A 128 22.55 -1.04 12.13
C GLY A 128 23.35 -0.38 11.00
N ARG A 129 23.17 0.93 10.76
CA ARG A 129 23.89 1.66 9.72
C ARG A 129 25.33 2.01 10.11
N TYR A 130 25.67 2.00 11.40
CA TYR A 130 26.98 2.39 11.89
C TYR A 130 27.58 1.40 12.89
N ASN A 131 28.67 0.73 12.50
CA ASN A 131 29.22 -0.40 13.25
C ASN A 131 30.55 -0.08 13.96
N ASN A 132 30.94 1.20 14.04
CA ASN A 132 32.12 1.59 14.82
C ASN A 132 31.69 2.21 16.15
N ASP A 133 32.65 2.36 17.05
CA ASP A 133 32.45 3.04 18.33
C ASP A 133 31.87 4.44 18.12
N MET A 134 30.90 4.77 18.96
CA MET A 134 30.26 6.08 19.07
C MET A 134 30.07 6.41 20.55
N TRP A 135 29.80 7.67 20.84
CA TRP A 135 29.47 8.19 22.17
C TRP A 135 28.63 9.47 22.03
N ILE A 136 27.93 9.87 23.08
CA ILE A 136 27.02 11.03 23.01
C ILE A 136 27.71 12.28 23.55
N LEU A 137 27.78 13.34 22.74
CA LEU A 137 28.17 14.65 23.20
C LEU A 137 26.92 15.50 23.45
N GLU A 138 26.69 15.83 24.71
CA GLU A 138 25.67 16.79 25.12
C GLU A 138 26.24 18.21 25.04
N ILE A 139 25.49 19.12 24.44
CA ILE A 139 25.79 20.55 24.39
C ILE A 139 24.73 21.30 25.19
N GLU A 140 25.17 21.90 26.29
CA GLU A 140 24.38 22.77 27.16
C GLU A 140 24.98 24.18 27.16
N ASN A 141 24.76 24.92 26.09
CA ASN A 141 25.02 26.35 26.13
C ASN A 141 23.91 26.99 26.97
N SER A 142 24.28 27.65 28.08
CA SER A 142 23.35 28.51 28.80
C SER A 142 22.66 29.40 27.77
N MET A 143 21.33 29.36 27.66
CA MET A 143 20.63 30.22 26.71
C MET A 143 21.14 31.65 26.89
N ALA A 144 21.85 32.17 25.90
CA ALA A 144 22.38 33.51 25.93
C ALA A 144 21.20 34.49 25.87
N ILE A 145 20.69 34.85 27.04
CA ILE A 145 19.93 36.06 27.27
C ILE A 145 20.96 37.06 27.80
N GLY A 146 21.36 37.99 26.94
CA GLY A 146 22.65 38.69 27.02
C GLY A 146 23.03 39.41 28.33
N GLY A 147 24.35 39.58 28.50
CA GLY A 147 24.96 40.61 29.36
C GLY A 147 26.15 40.16 30.21
N ASN A 148 27.37 40.42 29.69
CA ASN A 148 28.67 40.63 30.35
C ASN A 148 29.36 39.55 31.21
N ASP A 149 30.65 39.39 30.91
CA ASP A 149 31.74 38.67 31.59
C ASP A 149 31.67 38.66 33.13
N MET A 150 31.80 37.46 33.71
CA MET A 150 32.59 37.22 34.92
C MET A 150 33.19 35.81 34.88
N ALA A 151 34.47 35.75 35.26
CA ALA A 151 35.42 34.65 35.06
C ALA A 151 35.05 33.33 35.75
N VAL A 152 35.45 32.25 35.08
CA VAL A 152 35.43 30.84 35.51
C VAL A 152 36.59 30.61 36.49
N ASP A 153 36.32 29.99 37.64
CA ASP A 153 37.34 29.34 38.47
C ASP A 153 37.16 27.82 38.30
N GLU A 154 38.23 27.16 37.86
CA GLU A 154 38.27 25.74 37.49
C GLU A 154 38.23 24.83 38.73
N MET A 155 37.38 23.80 38.74
CA MET A 155 37.51 22.64 39.62
C MET A 155 37.72 21.36 38.79
N GLU A 156 38.96 20.90 38.72
CA GLU A 156 39.33 19.56 38.27
C GLU A 156 38.93 18.48 39.30
N GLY A 157 38.42 17.35 38.82
CA GLY A 157 38.16 16.13 39.60
C GLY A 157 39.44 15.35 39.95
N PRO A 158 39.37 14.36 40.87
CA PRO A 158 40.56 13.77 41.50
C PRO A 158 41.22 12.68 40.65
N ALA A 159 42.55 12.75 40.50
CA ALA A 159 43.40 11.66 40.04
C ALA A 159 44.09 10.94 41.22
N HIS A 160 44.17 9.62 41.14
CA HIS A 160 44.74 8.73 42.16
C HIS A 160 46.27 8.83 42.30
N ASN A 161 46.71 8.91 43.57
CA ASN A 161 47.95 8.39 44.20
C ASN A 161 49.33 8.80 43.67
N MET A 162 50.07 9.60 44.45
CA MET A 162 51.34 9.25 45.12
C MET A 162 51.70 10.31 46.19
N ALA A 163 52.08 9.86 47.39
CA ALA A 163 52.67 10.67 48.47
C ALA A 163 54.15 10.30 48.64
N PRO A 164 54.96 10.92 49.53
CA PRO A 164 54.80 12.16 50.32
C PRO A 164 56.01 13.13 50.21
N ALA A 165 55.91 14.35 50.76
CA ALA A 165 56.85 14.89 51.77
C ALA A 165 56.84 16.45 51.88
N VAL A 166 56.48 16.91 53.09
CA VAL A 166 57.23 17.85 53.94
C VAL A 166 57.13 19.37 53.70
N GLU A 167 56.48 19.99 54.70
CA GLU A 167 56.78 21.26 55.41
C GLU A 167 56.28 22.64 54.95
N ASN A 168 55.43 23.17 55.84
CA ASN A 168 55.55 24.42 56.60
C ASN A 168 54.84 25.70 56.14
N SER A 169 54.06 26.21 57.12
CA SER A 169 53.88 27.61 57.52
C SER A 169 53.07 28.50 56.57
N ASP A 170 52.24 29.44 56.99
CA ASP A 170 51.74 29.89 58.28
C ASP A 170 50.60 30.87 57.97
N GLU A 171 49.78 31.17 58.98
CA GLU A 171 49.02 32.42 59.20
C GLU A 171 48.10 32.94 58.06
N GLY A 172 46.79 33.08 58.23
CA GLY A 172 46.08 33.60 59.39
C GLY A 172 45.22 34.79 58.93
N GLY A 173 43.91 34.74 59.17
CA GLY A 173 43.04 35.88 58.83
C GLY A 173 41.56 35.52 58.85
N LYS A 174 40.97 35.59 60.04
CA LYS A 174 39.56 35.38 60.35
C LYS A 174 38.65 36.41 59.66
N GLU A 175 37.52 35.96 59.13
CA GLU A 175 36.22 36.55 59.47
C GLU A 175 35.11 35.50 59.24
N GLU A 176 34.16 35.46 60.18
CA GLU A 176 33.19 34.39 60.39
C GLU A 176 31.78 35.01 60.37
N LEU A 177 30.81 34.21 59.88
CA LEU A 177 29.34 34.28 60.05
C LEU A 177 28.50 35.07 59.01
N PRO A 178 27.19 34.78 58.83
CA PRO A 178 26.52 33.48 58.68
C PRO A 178 25.36 33.46 57.63
N VAL A 179 24.96 32.24 57.23
CA VAL A 179 23.62 31.70 56.90
C VAL A 179 22.43 32.69 56.74
N ALA A 180 21.77 32.65 55.56
CA ALA A 180 20.31 32.41 55.42
C ALA A 180 19.88 32.37 53.94
N HIS A 181 19.28 31.26 53.51
CA HIS A 181 18.44 31.21 52.32
C HIS A 181 17.20 32.08 52.51
N PRO A 182 16.77 32.91 51.54
CA PRO A 182 15.43 33.48 51.54
C PRO A 182 14.43 32.47 50.96
N PRO A 183 13.20 32.41 51.50
CA PRO A 183 12.16 31.49 51.06
C PRO A 183 11.53 31.92 49.74
N LEU A 184 11.00 30.92 49.02
CA LEU A 184 10.11 31.06 47.86
C LEU A 184 8.99 32.06 48.17
N SER A 185 8.98 33.16 47.41
CA SER A 185 7.89 34.13 47.40
C SER A 185 6.71 33.56 46.60
N GLU A 186 5.69 33.07 47.31
CA GLU A 186 4.32 32.96 46.77
C GLU A 186 3.82 34.36 46.36
N ASN A 187 3.87 34.66 45.07
CA ASN A 187 3.12 35.77 44.49
C ASN A 187 2.08 35.16 43.56
N THR A 188 0.84 35.06 44.05
CA THR A 188 -0.27 34.27 43.51
C THR A 188 -1.06 34.94 42.37
N GLY A 189 -0.50 35.96 41.73
CA GLY A 189 -1.12 36.60 40.56
C GLY A 189 -0.67 35.97 39.25
N LYS A 190 -1.60 35.34 38.49
CA LYS A 190 -1.35 34.99 37.07
C LYS A 190 -0.93 36.28 36.33
N SER A 191 0.05 36.19 35.43
CA SER A 191 0.44 37.38 34.67
C SER A 191 -0.71 37.79 33.75
N LYS A 192 -0.85 39.11 33.49
CA LYS A 192 -1.85 39.63 32.54
C LYS A 192 -1.81 38.95 31.17
N LEU A 193 -0.64 38.40 30.79
CA LEU A 193 -0.47 37.68 29.53
C LEU A 193 -1.11 36.29 29.60
N VAL A 194 -0.87 35.53 30.67
CA VAL A 194 -1.50 34.22 30.92
C VAL A 194 -3.00 34.37 31.12
N GLU A 195 -3.47 35.36 31.89
CA GLU A 195 -4.91 35.63 32.06
C GLU A 195 -5.62 35.89 30.72
N ARG A 196 -4.93 36.59 29.80
CA ARG A 196 -5.45 36.84 28.46
C ARG A 196 -5.43 35.58 27.59
N ALA A 197 -4.39 34.76 27.71
CA ALA A 197 -4.29 33.48 27.02
C ALA A 197 -5.41 32.54 27.48
N ASP A 198 -5.61 32.40 28.80
CA ASP A 198 -6.71 31.63 29.41
C ASP A 198 -8.07 32.12 28.89
N ALA A 199 -8.32 33.43 28.92
CA ALA A 199 -9.58 34.00 28.44
C ALA A 199 -9.82 33.80 26.94
N TYR A 200 -8.78 33.55 26.13
CA TYR A 200 -8.89 33.18 24.73
C TYR A 200 -9.08 31.68 24.55
N PHE A 201 -8.33 30.87 25.31
CA PHE A 201 -8.46 29.41 25.33
C PHE A 201 -9.87 28.97 25.73
N ASP A 202 -10.44 29.57 26.78
CA ASP A 202 -11.81 29.29 27.25
C ASP A 202 -12.89 29.68 26.22
N LYS A 203 -12.55 30.59 25.28
CA LYS A 203 -13.40 30.97 24.14
C LYS A 203 -13.10 30.15 22.89
N MET A 204 -12.19 29.19 22.99
CA MET A 204 -11.68 28.35 21.90
C MET A 204 -11.00 29.17 20.79
N TRP A 205 -10.43 30.32 21.15
CA TRP A 205 -9.60 31.14 20.25
C TRP A 205 -8.17 30.62 20.26
N TYR A 206 -8.01 29.37 19.86
CA TYR A 206 -6.77 28.62 20.08
C TYR A 206 -5.59 29.22 19.33
N ALA A 207 -5.80 29.81 18.15
CA ALA A 207 -4.71 30.42 17.37
C ALA A 207 -4.08 31.59 18.14
N GLU A 208 -4.89 32.50 18.67
CA GLU A 208 -4.39 33.59 19.50
C GLU A 208 -3.96 33.13 20.90
N ALA A 209 -4.60 32.11 21.49
CA ALA A 209 -4.21 31.58 22.79
C ALA A 209 -2.81 30.95 22.75
N ALA A 210 -2.52 30.12 21.75
CA ALA A 210 -1.22 29.47 21.56
C ALA A 210 -0.08 30.51 21.52
N GLN A 211 -0.23 31.54 20.69
CA GLN A 211 0.76 32.64 20.59
C GLN A 211 0.98 33.36 21.93
N LEU A 212 -0.08 33.58 22.71
CA LEU A 212 0.04 34.25 24.01
C LEU A 212 0.67 33.35 25.07
N TYR A 213 0.39 32.04 25.07
CA TYR A 213 1.07 31.10 25.95
C TYR A 213 2.56 31.02 25.64
N GLU A 214 2.97 30.94 24.37
CA GLU A 214 4.39 30.94 24.02
C GLU A 214 5.10 32.24 24.43
N GLN A 215 4.44 33.38 24.25
CA GLN A 215 4.96 34.67 24.74
C GLN A 215 5.05 34.73 26.26
N ALA A 216 4.20 34.00 26.99
CA ALA A 216 4.28 33.90 28.45
C ALA A 216 5.41 32.97 28.87
N LEU A 217 5.53 31.79 28.24
CA LEU A 217 6.55 30.79 28.52
C LEU A 217 7.97 31.32 28.22
N SER A 218 8.13 32.17 27.21
CA SER A 218 9.42 32.82 26.89
C SER A 218 9.87 33.90 27.89
N LYS A 219 9.04 34.28 28.88
CA LYS A 219 9.34 35.33 29.87
C LYS A 219 9.90 34.79 31.20
N GLY A 220 10.33 33.53 31.23
CA GLY A 220 11.07 32.91 32.33
C GLY A 220 10.25 31.98 33.23
N ASP A 221 10.96 31.29 34.14
CA ASP A 221 10.52 30.10 34.88
C ASP A 221 9.18 30.25 35.61
N LYS A 222 8.88 31.45 36.12
CA LYS A 222 7.60 31.73 36.82
C LYS A 222 6.35 31.50 35.94
N HIS A 223 6.49 31.46 34.63
CA HIS A 223 5.39 31.19 33.69
C HIS A 223 5.41 29.76 33.16
N PHE A 224 6.52 29.06 33.35
CA PHE A 224 6.71 27.66 32.97
C PHE A 224 6.05 26.75 34.00
N THR A 225 4.71 26.77 34.01
CA THR A 225 3.89 25.90 34.86
C THR A 225 3.27 24.79 34.01
N LYS A 226 2.99 23.64 34.64
CA LYS A 226 2.30 22.52 33.97
C LYS A 226 1.05 22.97 33.22
N GLU A 227 0.21 23.80 33.85
CA GLU A 227 -1.04 24.30 33.24
C GLU A 227 -0.78 25.11 31.96
N ASN A 228 0.19 26.04 32.00
CA ASN A 228 0.48 26.89 30.84
C ASN A 228 1.11 26.10 29.68
N VAL A 229 2.01 25.17 29.98
CA VAL A 229 2.63 24.30 28.98
C VAL A 229 1.57 23.39 28.34
N GLN A 230 0.71 22.79 29.16
CA GLN A 230 -0.38 21.96 28.67
C GLN A 230 -1.33 22.76 27.77
N LYS A 231 -1.80 23.94 28.20
CA LYS A 231 -2.70 24.77 27.38
C LYS A 231 -2.03 25.29 26.11
N ALA A 232 -0.71 25.51 26.11
CA ALA A 232 0.03 25.80 24.89
C ALA A 232 -0.02 24.61 23.93
N ALA A 233 0.28 23.41 24.41
CA ALA A 233 0.23 22.17 23.63
C ALA A 233 -1.19 21.91 23.08
N ASP A 234 -2.20 21.98 23.94
CA ASP A 234 -3.61 21.77 23.60
C ASP A 234 -4.08 22.80 22.54
N ALA A 235 -3.68 24.08 22.66
CA ALA A 235 -4.08 25.09 21.70
C ALA A 235 -3.49 24.85 20.29
N TYR A 236 -2.27 24.32 20.20
CA TYR A 236 -1.70 23.89 18.91
C TYR A 236 -2.37 22.61 18.40
N TYR A 237 -2.61 21.65 19.29
CA TYR A 237 -3.29 20.39 18.98
C TYR A 237 -4.69 20.62 18.38
N PHE A 238 -5.51 21.47 19.00
CA PHE A 238 -6.86 21.80 18.51
C PHE A 238 -6.88 22.65 17.22
N ASN A 239 -5.72 23.14 16.78
CA ASN A 239 -5.52 23.80 15.50
C ASN A 239 -4.75 22.93 14.50
N THR A 240 -4.63 21.63 14.76
CA THR A 240 -3.96 20.65 13.91
C THR A 240 -2.48 20.97 13.61
N ASP A 241 -1.87 21.86 14.41
CA ASP A 241 -0.44 22.17 14.36
C ASP A 241 0.31 21.12 15.19
N MET A 242 0.42 19.92 14.60
CA MET A 242 0.99 18.75 15.27
C MET A 242 2.47 18.91 15.60
N GLU A 243 3.19 19.77 14.89
CA GLU A 243 4.61 20.05 15.16
C GLU A 243 4.79 20.85 16.45
N ASN A 244 4.05 21.96 16.61
CA ASN A 244 4.11 22.74 17.82
C ASN A 244 3.41 22.04 18.99
N ALA A 245 2.34 21.28 18.73
CA ALA A 245 1.72 20.43 19.75
C ALA A 245 2.73 19.39 20.27
N TYR A 246 3.42 18.68 19.38
CA TYR A 246 4.50 17.76 19.73
C TYR A 246 5.56 18.44 20.60
N LYS A 247 6.06 19.60 20.18
CA LYS A 247 7.07 20.37 20.92
C LYS A 247 6.63 20.61 22.36
N TRP A 248 5.43 21.13 22.57
CA TRP A 248 4.97 21.49 23.91
C TRP A 248 4.54 20.28 24.75
N TYR A 249 3.98 19.22 24.15
CA TYR A 249 3.72 17.98 24.87
C TYR A 249 5.01 17.25 25.26
N ASN A 250 6.06 17.31 24.45
CA ASN A 250 7.38 16.78 24.82
C ASN A 250 7.91 17.50 26.05
N VAL A 251 7.86 18.84 26.05
CA VAL A 251 8.23 19.66 27.22
C VAL A 251 7.38 19.30 28.45
N LEU A 252 6.06 19.13 28.26
CA LEU A 252 5.16 18.69 29.33
C LEU A 252 5.57 17.33 29.89
N TYR A 253 5.94 16.39 29.03
CA TYR A 253 6.34 15.04 29.40
C TYR A 253 7.68 15.02 30.14
N GLU A 254 8.69 15.74 29.66
CA GLU A 254 10.02 15.80 30.30
C GLU A 254 9.97 16.43 31.69
N ASN A 255 9.17 17.48 31.87
CA ASN A 255 9.11 18.23 33.12
C ASN A 255 8.03 17.73 34.09
N TYR A 256 6.96 17.13 33.56
CA TYR A 256 5.74 16.79 34.32
C TYR A 256 5.14 15.43 33.96
N GLY A 257 5.87 14.54 33.30
CA GLY A 257 5.35 13.28 32.74
C GLY A 257 4.60 12.40 33.74
N LYS A 258 5.06 12.34 35.00
CA LYS A 258 4.38 11.60 36.08
C LYS A 258 2.96 12.10 36.34
N ALA A 259 2.72 13.40 36.19
CA ALA A 259 1.45 14.06 36.48
C ALA A 259 0.55 14.18 35.24
N MET A 260 0.97 13.66 34.09
CA MET A 260 0.39 13.91 32.78
C MET A 260 -0.80 12.98 32.59
N SER A 261 -2.02 13.47 32.31
CA SER A 261 -3.23 12.61 32.24
C SER A 261 -3.19 11.61 31.07
N ALA A 262 -4.10 10.63 31.06
CA ALA A 262 -4.31 9.74 29.91
C ALA A 262 -4.57 10.55 28.62
N ASP A 263 -5.47 11.54 28.68
CA ASP A 263 -5.74 12.47 27.58
C ASP A 263 -4.48 13.19 27.07
N ASN A 264 -3.63 13.67 27.98
CA ASN A 264 -2.35 14.29 27.57
C ASN A 264 -1.42 13.29 26.87
N LEU A 265 -1.36 12.04 27.34
CA LEU A 265 -0.54 10.99 26.71
C LEU A 265 -1.08 10.63 25.33
N PHE A 266 -2.40 10.58 25.17
CA PHE A 266 -3.05 10.38 23.89
C PHE A 266 -2.70 11.50 22.92
N LYS A 267 -2.96 12.77 23.28
CA LYS A 267 -2.67 13.93 22.41
C LYS A 267 -1.19 14.06 22.08
N TYR A 268 -0.30 13.73 23.02
CA TYR A 268 1.13 13.69 22.76
C TYR A 268 1.50 12.58 21.75
N SER A 269 0.98 11.37 21.97
CA SER A 269 1.14 10.25 21.04
C SER A 269 0.62 10.57 19.64
N HIS A 270 -0.55 11.22 19.58
CA HIS A 270 -1.20 11.63 18.35
C HIS A 270 -0.39 12.70 17.61
N SER A 271 0.16 13.68 18.33
CA SER A 271 1.09 14.68 17.77
C SER A 271 2.37 14.04 17.22
N LEU A 272 2.88 12.97 17.86
CA LEU A 272 4.01 12.19 17.33
C LEU A 272 3.65 11.48 16.01
N LYS A 273 2.46 10.86 15.90
CA LYS A 273 1.96 10.31 14.62
C LYS A 273 1.89 11.41 13.56
N GLY A 274 1.29 12.55 13.93
CA GLY A 274 1.20 13.80 13.16
C GLY A 274 2.51 14.31 12.56
N THR A 275 3.64 13.91 13.15
CA THR A 275 5.01 14.29 12.75
C THR A 275 5.85 13.11 12.29
N GLY A 276 5.23 11.96 11.99
CA GLY A 276 5.89 10.75 11.46
C GLY A 276 6.69 9.94 12.48
N LYS A 277 6.63 10.26 13.78
CA LYS A 277 7.40 9.62 14.86
C LYS A 277 6.70 8.39 15.43
N TYR A 278 6.35 7.43 14.56
CA TYR A 278 5.53 6.26 14.87
C TYR A 278 6.07 5.39 16.00
N ALA A 279 7.38 5.13 16.05
CA ALA A 279 7.99 4.30 17.08
C ALA A 279 7.78 4.87 18.49
N ARG A 280 7.91 6.19 18.64
CA ARG A 280 7.72 6.90 19.92
C ARG A 280 6.24 7.01 20.27
N SER A 281 5.38 7.25 19.28
CA SER A 281 3.91 7.18 19.44
C SER A 281 3.47 5.82 19.99
N LYS A 282 3.94 4.69 19.40
CA LYS A 282 3.66 3.33 19.90
C LYS A 282 4.02 3.20 21.39
N ARG A 283 5.18 3.71 21.80
CA ARG A 283 5.60 3.69 23.22
C ARG A 283 4.64 4.48 24.11
N LEU A 284 4.23 5.68 23.71
CA LEU A 284 3.27 6.49 24.49
C LEU A 284 1.87 5.87 24.53
N MET A 285 1.39 5.26 23.45
CA MET A 285 0.10 4.55 23.44
C MET A 285 0.07 3.40 24.44
N ARG A 286 1.20 2.71 24.66
CA ARG A 286 1.29 1.71 25.75
C ARG A 286 1.11 2.34 27.13
N LEU A 287 1.60 3.57 27.34
CA LEU A 287 1.41 4.32 28.59
C LEU A 287 -0.03 4.75 28.76
N TYR A 288 -0.62 5.33 27.71
CA TYR A 288 -2.03 5.70 27.65
C TYR A 288 -2.92 4.50 28.03
N ASN A 289 -2.76 3.37 27.35
CA ASN A 289 -3.55 2.16 27.60
C ASN A 289 -3.36 1.58 29.01
N ARG A 290 -2.18 1.76 29.62
CA ARG A 290 -1.96 1.38 31.02
C ARG A 290 -2.70 2.34 31.96
N LYS A 291 -2.63 3.64 31.67
CA LYS A 291 -3.22 4.68 32.51
C LYS A 291 -4.75 4.68 32.46
N VAL A 292 -5.34 4.52 31.27
CA VAL A 292 -6.80 4.32 31.11
C VAL A 292 -7.25 3.11 31.92
N LYS A 293 -6.51 2.01 31.91
CA LYS A 293 -6.82 0.81 32.72
C LYS A 293 -6.77 1.09 34.23
N GLU A 294 -5.81 1.88 34.68
CA GLU A 294 -5.68 2.29 36.10
C GLU A 294 -6.81 3.24 36.51
N GLU A 295 -7.28 4.10 35.61
CA GLU A 295 -8.32 5.10 35.87
C GLU A 295 -9.75 4.55 35.78
N THR A 296 -9.99 3.48 35.02
CA THR A 296 -11.36 2.98 34.71
C THR A 296 -11.84 1.80 35.56
N ASP A 297 -11.01 1.22 36.46
CA ASP A 297 -11.32 -0.02 37.23
C ASP A 297 -11.87 -1.19 36.36
N ALA A 298 -11.74 -1.11 35.04
CA ALA A 298 -12.30 -2.06 34.09
C ALA A 298 -11.32 -3.22 33.89
N ALA A 299 -11.46 -4.24 34.73
CA ALA A 299 -10.68 -5.48 34.68
C ALA A 299 -10.95 -6.38 33.46
N THR A 300 -11.73 -5.95 32.47
CA THR A 300 -12.13 -6.78 31.32
C THR A 300 -12.13 -5.95 30.04
N ALA A 301 -11.06 -6.08 29.24
CA ALA A 301 -11.01 -5.97 27.75
C ALA A 301 -9.68 -5.43 27.17
N VAL A 302 -8.68 -5.03 27.98
CA VAL A 302 -7.49 -4.32 27.44
C VAL A 302 -6.22 -5.20 27.38
N SER A 303 -6.29 -6.51 27.64
CA SER A 303 -5.11 -7.39 27.62
C SER A 303 -4.77 -7.97 26.24
N ASP A 304 -5.76 -8.21 25.38
CA ASP A 304 -5.53 -8.95 24.13
C ASP A 304 -5.21 -8.02 22.94
N ALA A 305 -5.70 -6.77 22.96
CA ALA A 305 -5.48 -5.80 21.87
C ALA A 305 -4.03 -5.27 21.75
N ARG A 306 -3.18 -5.43 22.77
CA ARG A 306 -1.87 -4.72 22.83
C ARG A 306 -0.80 -5.30 21.92
N GLN A 307 -0.79 -6.61 21.70
CA GLN A 307 0.12 -7.23 20.72
C GLN A 307 -0.39 -7.05 19.28
N ASP A 308 -1.71 -7.06 19.10
CA ASP A 308 -2.34 -6.87 17.80
C ASP A 308 -2.23 -5.43 17.31
N THR A 309 -2.21 -4.42 18.20
CA THR A 309 -2.15 -3.00 17.80
C THR A 309 -0.85 -2.58 17.10
N GLU A 310 0.31 -3.16 17.47
CA GLU A 310 1.59 -2.79 16.86
C GLU A 310 1.80 -3.44 15.50
N ALA A 311 1.49 -4.74 15.41
CA ALA A 311 1.44 -5.44 14.14
C ALA A 311 0.40 -4.81 13.21
N ALA A 312 -0.76 -4.38 13.73
CA ALA A 312 -1.76 -3.66 12.95
C ALA A 312 -1.22 -2.33 12.41
N LEU A 313 -0.53 -1.51 13.21
CA LEU A 313 0.05 -0.26 12.71
C LEU A 313 1.14 -0.51 11.66
N ASP A 314 2.03 -1.47 11.89
CA ASP A 314 3.09 -1.81 10.94
C ASP A 314 2.47 -2.37 9.63
N ASN A 315 1.43 -3.20 9.73
CA ASN A 315 0.65 -3.67 8.57
C ASN A 315 -0.03 -2.51 7.81
N ILE A 316 -0.59 -1.52 8.52
CA ILE A 316 -1.20 -0.34 7.88
C ILE A 316 -0.14 0.55 7.23
N LEU A 317 1.05 0.67 7.83
CA LEU A 317 2.17 1.41 7.25
C LEU A 317 2.66 0.80 5.93
N ASP A 318 2.58 -0.52 5.81
CA ASP A 318 2.91 -1.30 4.61
C ASP A 318 1.72 -1.45 3.65
N LEU A 319 0.49 -1.19 4.11
CA LEU A 319 -0.71 -1.21 3.29
C LEU A 319 -0.66 -0.06 2.28
N SER A 320 -0.42 -0.43 1.02
CA SER A 320 -0.48 0.48 -0.12
C SER A 320 -1.60 0.07 -1.07
N GLN A 321 -2.45 1.03 -1.38
CA GLN A 321 -3.49 0.91 -2.39
C GLN A 321 -2.92 1.31 -3.74
N ASN A 322 -3.35 0.63 -4.79
CA ASN A 322 -3.03 1.03 -6.15
C ASN A 322 -3.94 2.19 -6.57
N ILE A 323 -3.65 3.39 -6.06
CA ILE A 323 -4.44 4.58 -6.27
C ILE A 323 -3.52 5.72 -6.71
N GLU A 324 -3.91 6.42 -7.76
CA GLU A 324 -3.30 7.70 -8.13
C GLU A 324 -4.04 8.83 -7.40
N ILE A 325 -3.31 9.69 -6.68
CA ILE A 325 -3.85 10.88 -6.01
C ILE A 325 -3.35 12.15 -6.68
N LYS A 326 -4.19 13.18 -6.72
CA LYS A 326 -3.87 14.47 -7.33
C LYS A 326 -4.44 15.63 -6.52
N ASN A 327 -3.58 16.57 -6.15
CA ASN A 327 -4.00 17.84 -5.56
C ASN A 327 -4.70 18.73 -6.60
N LEU A 328 -5.81 19.37 -6.23
CA LEU A 328 -6.69 20.02 -7.19
C LEU A 328 -6.36 21.49 -7.46
N GLY A 329 -6.67 21.94 -8.68
CA GLY A 329 -6.51 23.33 -9.11
C GLY A 329 -7.27 24.34 -8.25
N ILE A 330 -8.41 23.93 -7.70
CA ILE A 330 -9.34 24.77 -6.91
C ILE A 330 -8.85 25.13 -5.51
N ASN A 331 -7.94 24.34 -4.94
CA ASN A 331 -7.46 24.55 -3.57
C ASN A 331 -6.80 25.93 -3.45
N THR A 332 -7.00 26.54 -2.29
CA THR A 332 -6.56 27.88 -1.92
C THR A 332 -5.47 27.83 -0.86
N GLU A 333 -5.07 28.99 -0.32
CA GLU A 333 -4.18 29.06 0.84
C GLU A 333 -4.90 28.76 2.18
N TYR A 334 -6.23 28.57 2.15
CA TYR A 334 -7.09 28.30 3.30
C TYR A 334 -7.61 26.86 3.27
N SER A 335 -8.47 26.48 4.21
CA SER A 335 -9.15 25.18 4.18
C SER A 335 -10.17 25.07 3.03
N ASP A 336 -10.01 24.03 2.21
CA ASP A 336 -10.89 23.54 1.17
C ASP A 336 -11.15 22.04 1.40
N PHE A 337 -12.39 21.65 1.70
CA PHE A 337 -12.68 20.27 2.13
C PHE A 337 -14.15 19.87 1.93
N SER A 338 -14.48 18.64 2.34
CA SER A 338 -15.82 18.05 2.29
C SER A 338 -16.46 18.08 0.89
N PRO A 339 -15.78 17.52 -0.12
CA PRO A 339 -16.38 17.35 -1.44
C PRO A 339 -17.64 16.46 -1.34
N MET A 340 -18.60 16.70 -2.22
CA MET A 340 -19.78 15.87 -2.43
C MET A 340 -20.21 15.97 -3.88
N PHE A 341 -20.48 14.82 -4.51
CA PHE A 341 -21.08 14.79 -5.84
C PHE A 341 -22.48 15.41 -5.79
N LEU A 342 -22.71 16.46 -6.58
CA LEU A 342 -24.06 16.92 -6.85
C LEU A 342 -24.66 16.10 -7.99
N ASP A 343 -23.86 15.82 -9.02
CA ASP A 343 -24.20 14.93 -10.12
C ASP A 343 -22.91 14.46 -10.81
N SER A 344 -23.05 13.75 -11.94
CA SER A 344 -21.91 13.22 -12.70
C SER A 344 -20.93 14.28 -13.25
N THR A 345 -21.27 15.56 -13.18
CA THR A 345 -20.53 16.69 -13.76
C THR A 345 -20.19 17.77 -12.74
N GLN A 346 -20.74 17.73 -11.52
CA GLN A 346 -20.57 18.80 -10.53
C GLN A 346 -20.23 18.25 -9.14
N VAL A 347 -19.30 18.94 -8.47
CA VAL A 347 -18.92 18.68 -7.08
C VAL A 347 -19.16 19.93 -6.25
N VAL A 348 -19.77 19.76 -5.08
CA VAL A 348 -19.95 20.80 -4.07
C VAL A 348 -18.95 20.57 -2.95
N PHE A 349 -18.35 21.64 -2.43
CA PHE A 349 -17.35 21.56 -1.36
C PHE A 349 -17.39 22.83 -0.49
N ALA A 350 -16.77 22.76 0.68
CA ALA A 350 -16.62 23.89 1.60
C ALA A 350 -15.26 24.56 1.38
N SER A 351 -15.23 25.89 1.39
CA SER A 351 -13.99 26.66 1.23
C SER A 351 -13.98 27.90 2.13
N ALA A 352 -12.83 28.15 2.77
CA ALA A 352 -12.55 29.36 3.53
C ALA A 352 -11.95 30.47 2.64
N LYS A 353 -12.06 30.34 1.32
CA LYS A 353 -11.66 31.40 0.38
C LYS A 353 -12.36 32.72 0.70
N ASP A 354 -11.56 33.76 0.94
CA ASP A 354 -12.09 35.09 1.13
C ASP A 354 -12.81 35.57 -0.14
N SER A 355 -14.08 35.90 0.04
CA SER A 355 -14.98 36.36 -1.01
C SER A 355 -15.52 37.77 -0.73
N SER A 356 -14.99 38.44 0.30
CA SER A 356 -15.35 39.80 0.68
C SER A 356 -14.50 40.83 -0.05
N PHE A 357 -15.13 41.84 -0.64
CA PHE A 357 -14.45 42.94 -1.32
C PHE A 357 -13.99 44.08 -0.40
N LEU A 358 -14.41 44.09 0.88
CA LEU A 358 -14.17 45.21 1.81
C LEU A 358 -13.46 44.81 3.10
N THR A 359 -14.03 43.86 3.85
CA THR A 359 -13.46 43.40 5.13
C THR A 359 -13.68 41.90 5.26
N THR A 360 -12.59 41.16 5.44
CA THR A 360 -12.60 39.72 5.70
C THR A 360 -13.05 39.47 7.13
N ARG A 361 -14.14 38.73 7.30
CA ARG A 361 -14.53 38.26 8.63
C ARG A 361 -13.77 36.98 8.92
N ARG A 362 -12.88 37.04 9.91
CA ARG A 362 -12.10 35.88 10.35
C ARG A 362 -12.80 35.15 11.50
N TYR A 363 -12.88 33.84 11.38
CA TYR A 363 -13.23 32.93 12.45
C TYR A 363 -12.09 32.86 13.46
N LYS A 364 -12.41 32.88 14.74
CA LYS A 364 -11.43 33.09 15.80
C LYS A 364 -10.70 31.84 16.26
N TRP A 365 -11.17 30.66 15.89
CA TRP A 365 -10.51 29.41 16.24
C TRP A 365 -9.15 29.28 15.52
N ASN A 366 -9.20 29.36 14.19
CA ASN A 366 -8.08 29.13 13.28
C ASN A 366 -7.64 30.40 12.52
N ASN A 367 -8.27 31.56 12.79
CA ASN A 367 -7.99 32.84 12.14
C ASN A 367 -8.19 32.88 10.61
N GLN A 368 -8.97 31.95 10.05
CA GLN A 368 -9.33 31.92 8.62
C GLN A 368 -10.69 32.57 8.35
N PRO A 369 -11.05 32.91 7.09
CA PRO A 369 -12.41 33.35 6.76
C PRO A 369 -13.48 32.30 7.10
N TYR A 370 -14.74 32.72 7.21
CA TYR A 370 -15.86 31.79 7.39
C TYR A 370 -16.05 30.94 6.13
N LEU A 371 -16.39 29.66 6.34
CA LEU A 371 -16.61 28.69 5.28
C LEU A 371 -17.92 28.99 4.55
N ASP A 372 -17.85 28.94 3.23
CA ASP A 372 -19.01 28.96 2.33
C ASP A 372 -19.04 27.65 1.53
N LEU A 373 -20.22 27.23 1.08
CA LEU A 373 -20.35 26.16 0.08
C LEU A 373 -20.13 26.71 -1.33
N TYR A 374 -19.33 26.00 -2.11
CA TYR A 374 -19.03 26.27 -3.52
C TYR A 374 -19.38 25.07 -4.38
N VAL A 375 -19.70 25.32 -5.64
CA VAL A 375 -19.89 24.29 -6.67
C VAL A 375 -18.84 24.48 -7.76
N ALA A 376 -18.24 23.38 -8.20
CA ALA A 376 -17.28 23.33 -9.30
C ALA A 376 -17.70 22.31 -10.35
N GLN A 377 -17.27 22.54 -11.58
CA GLN A 377 -17.43 21.61 -12.70
C GLN A 377 -16.33 20.55 -12.63
N PHE A 378 -16.72 19.28 -12.69
CA PHE A 378 -15.83 18.14 -12.68
C PHE A 378 -15.51 17.67 -14.09
N ASN A 379 -14.22 17.65 -14.42
CA ASN A 379 -13.72 17.09 -15.65
C ASN A 379 -13.20 15.67 -15.38
N LYS A 380 -13.96 14.66 -15.83
CA LYS A 380 -13.66 13.23 -15.61
C LYS A 380 -12.30 12.80 -16.19
N GLU A 381 -11.93 13.28 -17.38
CA GLU A 381 -10.68 12.88 -18.06
C GLU A 381 -9.45 13.34 -17.27
N SER A 382 -9.46 14.59 -16.82
CA SER A 382 -8.33 15.19 -16.07
C SER A 382 -8.42 15.01 -14.57
N GLN A 383 -9.54 14.46 -14.07
CA GLN A 383 -9.90 14.39 -12.64
C GLN A 383 -9.71 15.73 -11.91
N ASP A 384 -10.10 16.83 -12.56
CA ASP A 384 -9.87 18.19 -12.05
C ASP A 384 -11.21 18.91 -11.85
N LEU A 385 -11.21 19.84 -10.88
CA LEU A 385 -12.34 20.72 -10.61
C LEU A 385 -12.05 22.12 -11.15
N ARG A 386 -13.03 22.73 -11.82
CA ARG A 386 -12.88 24.04 -12.47
C ARG A 386 -14.14 24.90 -12.33
N ASN A 387 -14.02 26.17 -12.69
CA ASN A 387 -15.15 27.11 -12.77
C ASN A 387 -15.94 27.22 -11.45
N THR A 388 -15.22 27.30 -10.33
CA THR A 388 -15.79 27.38 -8.99
C THR A 388 -16.62 28.64 -8.78
N VAL A 389 -17.84 28.49 -8.28
CA VAL A 389 -18.73 29.59 -7.87
C VAL A 389 -19.41 29.26 -6.54
N LYS A 390 -19.85 30.28 -5.78
CA LYS A 390 -20.64 30.04 -4.56
C LYS A 390 -21.93 29.30 -4.90
N LEU A 391 -22.30 28.33 -4.08
CA LEU A 391 -23.44 27.44 -4.33
C LEU A 391 -24.76 28.21 -4.45
N SER A 392 -25.10 29.01 -3.45
CA SER A 392 -26.31 29.83 -3.43
C SER A 392 -26.25 30.87 -2.32
N LYS A 393 -26.83 32.05 -2.55
CA LYS A 393 -26.96 33.11 -1.54
C LYS A 393 -28.07 32.84 -0.51
N GLU A 394 -28.97 31.91 -0.81
CA GLU A 394 -30.01 31.41 0.08
C GLU A 394 -29.44 30.37 1.07
N ILE A 395 -28.33 29.73 0.68
CA ILE A 395 -27.61 28.73 1.49
C ILE A 395 -26.43 29.34 2.24
N ASN A 396 -25.58 30.10 1.58
CA ASN A 396 -24.41 30.68 2.27
C ASN A 396 -24.83 31.85 3.14
N THR A 397 -24.44 31.82 4.41
CA THR A 397 -24.74 32.89 5.35
C THR A 397 -23.48 33.71 5.63
N LYS A 398 -23.41 34.29 6.82
CA LYS A 398 -22.26 35.07 7.29
C LYS A 398 -21.44 34.27 8.31
N TYR A 399 -21.78 32.99 8.48
CA TYR A 399 -21.17 32.01 9.36
C TYR A 399 -20.88 30.75 8.55
N HIS A 400 -20.37 29.68 9.17
CA HIS A 400 -19.93 28.52 8.41
C HIS A 400 -21.11 27.71 7.86
N GLU A 401 -20.98 27.37 6.58
CA GLU A 401 -21.64 26.23 5.96
C GLU A 401 -20.59 25.24 5.44
N ALA A 402 -20.77 23.96 5.72
CA ALA A 402 -19.89 22.89 5.27
C ALA A 402 -20.65 21.56 5.18
N SER A 403 -20.02 20.55 4.59
CA SER A 403 -20.50 19.16 4.50
C SER A 403 -21.94 19.02 4.08
N VAL A 404 -22.14 18.73 2.79
CA VAL A 404 -23.44 18.59 2.17
C VAL A 404 -23.65 17.16 1.67
N THR A 405 -24.90 16.73 1.60
CA THR A 405 -25.35 15.52 0.88
C THR A 405 -26.68 15.83 0.19
N PHE A 406 -27.02 15.07 -0.86
CA PHE A 406 -28.18 15.32 -1.72
C PHE A 406 -29.11 14.10 -1.76
N SER A 407 -30.41 14.34 -1.93
CA SER A 407 -31.37 13.28 -2.27
C SER A 407 -31.03 12.67 -3.63
N PRO A 408 -31.44 11.41 -3.90
CA PRO A 408 -31.12 10.75 -5.17
C PRO A 408 -31.62 11.49 -6.42
N ASP A 409 -32.67 12.31 -6.26
CA ASP A 409 -33.21 13.16 -7.33
C ASP A 409 -32.61 14.58 -7.38
N ASN A 410 -31.60 14.86 -6.55
CA ASN A 410 -30.91 16.13 -6.39
C ASN A 410 -31.80 17.33 -6.06
N LYS A 411 -33.02 17.08 -5.53
CA LYS A 411 -33.96 18.14 -5.17
C LYS A 411 -33.90 18.53 -3.71
N THR A 412 -33.33 17.71 -2.84
CA THR A 412 -33.17 18.02 -1.42
C THR A 412 -31.69 17.97 -1.10
N MET A 413 -31.21 18.95 -0.34
CA MET A 413 -29.89 18.91 0.26
C MET A 413 -29.99 18.88 1.78
N TYR A 414 -29.03 18.24 2.42
CA TYR A 414 -28.75 18.35 3.85
C TYR A 414 -27.34 18.86 4.03
N PHE A 415 -27.13 19.85 4.90
CA PHE A 415 -25.80 20.42 5.12
C PHE A 415 -25.60 20.91 6.55
N THR A 416 -24.34 21.05 6.95
CA THR A 416 -23.97 21.53 8.28
C THR A 416 -23.86 23.05 8.29
N ARG A 417 -24.43 23.71 9.29
CA ARG A 417 -24.32 25.15 9.49
C ARG A 417 -24.21 25.50 10.98
N ASN A 418 -23.53 26.60 11.31
CA ASN A 418 -23.65 27.20 12.65
C ASN A 418 -25.13 27.40 13.04
N ASN A 419 -25.46 27.23 14.33
CA ASN A 419 -26.81 27.48 14.84
C ASN A 419 -27.16 28.98 14.75
N TYR A 420 -27.74 29.36 13.61
CA TYR A 420 -27.98 30.73 13.19
C TYR A 420 -29.35 30.88 12.54
N GLY A 421 -30.16 31.78 13.11
CA GLY A 421 -31.35 32.33 12.45
C GLY A 421 -31.15 33.83 12.22
N LYS A 422 -31.77 34.67 13.05
CA LYS A 422 -31.48 36.13 13.06
C LYS A 422 -30.19 36.48 13.83
N LYS A 423 -29.82 35.65 14.81
CA LYS A 423 -28.63 35.76 15.66
C LYS A 423 -28.06 34.37 15.92
N LEU A 424 -26.78 34.28 16.29
CA LEU A 424 -26.19 33.05 16.80
C LEU A 424 -26.93 32.64 18.08
N LYS A 425 -27.36 31.38 18.15
CA LYS A 425 -27.86 30.78 19.38
C LYS A 425 -26.72 30.06 20.08
N ARG A 426 -26.69 30.11 21.40
CA ARG A 426 -25.63 29.50 22.22
C ARG A 426 -26.24 28.75 23.38
N ASP A 427 -25.55 27.71 23.81
CA ASP A 427 -25.88 26.97 25.01
C ASP A 427 -25.59 27.78 26.28
N SER A 428 -25.78 27.18 27.46
CA SER A 428 -25.49 27.82 28.75
C SER A 428 -24.01 28.15 28.96
N LYS A 429 -23.09 27.49 28.25
CA LYS A 429 -21.64 27.73 28.32
C LYS A 429 -21.18 28.79 27.30
N GLY A 430 -22.08 29.27 26.43
CA GLY A 430 -21.76 30.26 25.41
C GLY A 430 -21.21 29.66 24.11
N VAL A 431 -21.29 28.34 23.95
CA VAL A 431 -20.87 27.60 22.74
C VAL A 431 -21.97 27.72 21.68
N ASN A 432 -21.58 27.99 20.44
CA ASN A 432 -22.48 27.94 19.29
C ASN A 432 -22.32 26.59 18.60
N HIS A 433 -23.27 25.69 18.83
CA HIS A 433 -23.27 24.36 18.23
C HIS A 433 -23.57 24.38 16.73
N LEU A 434 -23.16 23.32 16.05
CA LEU A 434 -23.50 23.07 14.65
C LEU A 434 -24.85 22.34 14.54
N LYS A 435 -25.55 22.58 13.44
CA LYS A 435 -26.84 21.97 13.14
C LYS A 435 -26.91 21.50 11.70
N ILE A 436 -27.66 20.43 11.47
CA ILE A 436 -28.00 20.00 10.11
C ILE A 436 -29.23 20.76 9.62
N TYR A 437 -29.13 21.35 8.44
CA TYR A 437 -30.23 22.02 7.76
C TYR A 437 -30.60 21.29 6.48
N LYS A 438 -31.88 21.35 6.12
CA LYS A 438 -32.47 20.85 4.88
C LYS A 438 -32.88 22.03 3.99
N SER A 439 -32.63 21.94 2.70
CA SER A 439 -33.19 22.86 1.70
C SER A 439 -33.67 22.09 0.46
N THR A 440 -34.72 22.59 -0.19
CA THR A 440 -35.32 21.97 -1.37
C THR A 440 -35.13 22.85 -2.60
N LYS A 441 -34.88 22.23 -3.74
CA LYS A 441 -34.67 22.90 -5.03
C LYS A 441 -36.02 23.13 -5.72
N GLU A 442 -36.34 24.40 -5.95
CA GLU A 442 -37.50 24.84 -6.71
C GLU A 442 -37.03 25.49 -8.02
N GLY A 443 -37.11 24.73 -9.12
CA GLY A 443 -36.47 25.10 -10.38
C GLY A 443 -34.95 25.13 -10.25
N ASP A 444 -34.33 26.29 -10.50
CA ASP A 444 -32.88 26.48 -10.38
C ASP A 444 -32.44 27.10 -9.04
N LYS A 445 -33.36 27.25 -8.08
CA LYS A 445 -33.08 27.92 -6.81
C LYS A 445 -33.31 27.00 -5.63
N TRP A 446 -32.46 27.17 -4.62
CA TRP A 446 -32.64 26.52 -3.33
C TRP A 446 -33.56 27.35 -2.44
N SER A 447 -34.48 26.68 -1.73
CA SER A 447 -35.37 27.30 -0.76
C SER A 447 -34.59 27.80 0.47
N GLU A 448 -35.24 28.60 1.30
CA GLU A 448 -34.73 28.88 2.64
C GLU A 448 -34.50 27.56 3.40
N ALA A 449 -33.36 27.48 4.09
CA ALA A 449 -32.96 26.27 4.77
C ALA A 449 -33.65 26.13 6.13
N VAL A 450 -34.17 24.95 6.44
CA VAL A 450 -34.88 24.62 7.68
C VAL A 450 -34.09 23.60 8.49
N GLU A 451 -34.07 23.74 9.82
CA GLU A 451 -33.36 22.80 10.69
C GLU A 451 -34.08 21.44 10.77
N VAL A 452 -33.34 20.33 10.86
CA VAL A 452 -33.93 18.99 11.04
C VAL A 452 -34.41 18.77 12.48
N SER A 453 -35.34 17.82 12.67
CA SER A 453 -36.09 17.65 13.94
C SER A 453 -35.25 17.20 15.13
N PHE A 454 -34.13 16.52 14.89
CA PHE A 454 -33.26 15.96 15.94
C PHE A 454 -32.09 16.89 16.34
N ASN A 455 -32.05 18.11 15.80
CA ASN A 455 -31.09 19.12 16.22
C ASN A 455 -31.36 19.63 17.64
N SER A 456 -30.33 20.16 18.30
CA SER A 456 -30.45 20.80 19.61
C SER A 456 -29.60 22.06 19.72
N ASP A 457 -29.94 22.91 20.68
CA ASP A 457 -29.12 24.08 21.04
C ASP A 457 -27.99 23.71 22.03
N ASN A 458 -27.96 22.48 22.56
CA ASN A 458 -27.02 22.01 23.60
C ASN A 458 -25.99 20.97 23.11
N TYR A 459 -26.16 20.49 21.89
CA TYR A 459 -25.26 19.54 21.25
C TYR A 459 -25.24 19.85 19.76
N SER A 460 -24.22 19.35 19.09
CA SER A 460 -23.94 19.56 17.69
C SER A 460 -24.40 18.38 16.86
N THR A 461 -24.85 18.68 15.65
CA THR A 461 -25.16 17.69 14.62
C THR A 461 -24.57 18.19 13.31
N GLY A 462 -23.90 17.31 12.58
CA GLY A 462 -23.21 17.71 11.36
C GLY A 462 -22.80 16.55 10.48
N HIS A 463 -22.08 16.89 9.41
CA HIS A 463 -21.52 15.96 8.43
C HIS A 463 -22.55 14.94 7.91
N PRO A 464 -23.70 15.41 7.37
CA PRO A 464 -24.75 14.52 6.90
C PRO A 464 -24.30 13.71 5.67
N ALA A 465 -24.66 12.44 5.64
CA ALA A 465 -24.47 11.53 4.52
C ALA A 465 -25.73 10.69 4.28
N LEU A 466 -26.40 10.95 3.17
CA LEU A 466 -27.62 10.26 2.79
C LEU A 466 -27.28 8.98 2.03
N SER A 467 -28.01 7.89 2.30
CA SER A 467 -27.90 6.66 1.53
C SER A 467 -28.33 6.86 0.07
N PRO A 468 -27.81 6.07 -0.88
CA PRO A 468 -28.15 6.21 -2.30
C PRO A 468 -29.64 6.01 -2.61
N ASP A 469 -30.38 5.29 -1.76
CA ASP A 469 -31.83 5.12 -1.88
C ASP A 469 -32.65 6.23 -1.19
N GLY A 470 -31.97 7.17 -0.51
CA GLY A 470 -32.55 8.31 0.18
C GLY A 470 -33.24 7.99 1.51
N LYS A 471 -33.15 6.74 2.01
CA LYS A 471 -33.92 6.29 3.18
C LYS A 471 -33.19 6.37 4.51
N LYS A 472 -31.87 6.52 4.51
CA LYS A 472 -31.06 6.63 5.73
C LYS A 472 -30.19 7.86 5.66
N LEU A 473 -30.17 8.64 6.73
CA LEU A 473 -29.28 9.78 6.90
C LEU A 473 -28.32 9.48 8.04
N PHE A 474 -27.07 9.24 7.68
CA PHE A 474 -25.95 9.14 8.62
C PHE A 474 -25.47 10.55 8.96
N PHE A 475 -25.01 10.76 10.20
CA PHE A 475 -24.50 12.05 10.64
C PHE A 475 -23.64 11.91 11.90
N VAL A 476 -22.91 12.97 12.23
CA VAL A 476 -22.02 13.06 13.39
C VAL A 476 -22.68 13.84 14.52
N SER A 477 -22.52 13.41 15.77
CA SER A 477 -23.01 14.16 16.93
C SER A 477 -22.24 13.87 18.23
N ASP A 478 -22.20 14.88 19.09
CA ASP A 478 -21.77 14.86 20.50
C ASP A 478 -22.99 14.75 21.46
N MET A 479 -24.14 14.28 20.95
CA MET A 479 -25.39 14.20 21.73
C MET A 479 -25.30 13.20 22.90
N PRO A 480 -26.16 13.34 23.93
CA PRO A 480 -26.22 12.35 25.01
C PRO A 480 -26.42 10.92 24.48
N GLY A 481 -25.54 10.01 24.90
CA GLY A 481 -25.51 8.63 24.41
C GLY A 481 -24.39 8.32 23.42
N SER A 482 -23.56 9.31 23.04
CA SER A 482 -22.27 9.07 22.40
C SER A 482 -21.30 8.31 23.31
N LEU A 483 -20.42 7.51 22.69
CA LEU A 483 -19.35 6.77 23.33
C LEU A 483 -18.10 7.66 23.51
N GLY A 484 -17.82 8.51 22.51
CA GLY A 484 -16.65 9.37 22.48
C GLY A 484 -16.97 10.86 22.40
N GLU A 485 -15.98 11.62 21.93
CA GLU A 485 -16.11 13.07 21.69
C GLU A 485 -17.16 13.37 20.61
N THR A 486 -17.16 12.58 19.53
CA THR A 486 -18.21 12.60 18.52
C THR A 486 -18.42 11.23 17.92
N ASP A 487 -19.68 10.83 17.73
CA ASP A 487 -20.05 9.52 17.22
C ASP A 487 -20.82 9.64 15.91
N LEU A 488 -20.82 8.57 15.12
CA LEU A 488 -21.75 8.37 14.02
C LEU A 488 -23.10 7.87 14.51
N PHE A 489 -24.15 8.53 14.01
CA PHE A 489 -25.55 8.20 14.22
C PHE A 489 -26.25 8.01 12.87
N VAL A 490 -27.40 7.34 12.91
CA VAL A 490 -28.30 7.18 11.76
C VAL A 490 -29.75 7.45 12.15
N VAL A 491 -30.49 8.09 11.24
CA VAL A 491 -31.96 8.17 11.25
C VAL A 491 -32.53 7.61 9.95
N ASP A 492 -33.74 7.07 10.00
CA ASP A 492 -34.51 6.78 8.80
C ASP A 492 -35.20 8.05 8.31
N VAL A 493 -35.16 8.28 7.00
CA VAL A 493 -35.90 9.33 6.30
C VAL A 493 -37.22 8.73 5.84
N LEU A 494 -38.32 9.22 6.41
CA LEU A 494 -39.66 8.69 6.17
C LEU A 494 -40.26 9.28 4.88
N GLU A 495 -41.30 8.63 4.35
CA GLU A 495 -41.93 9.03 3.08
C GLU A 495 -42.49 10.47 3.08
N ASP A 496 -42.91 10.96 4.25
CA ASP A 496 -43.38 12.34 4.44
C ASP A 496 -42.24 13.36 4.61
N GLY A 497 -40.99 12.90 4.56
CA GLY A 497 -39.78 13.69 4.73
C GLY A 497 -39.40 13.99 6.18
N SER A 498 -40.08 13.37 7.16
CA SER A 498 -39.70 13.39 8.58
C SER A 498 -38.62 12.34 8.89
N PHE A 499 -38.13 12.35 10.14
CA PHE A 499 -37.03 11.49 10.58
C PHE A 499 -37.44 10.62 11.76
N SER A 500 -36.88 9.41 11.84
CA SER A 500 -36.93 8.60 13.06
C SER A 500 -36.10 9.23 14.18
N GLU A 501 -36.17 8.65 15.39
CA GLU A 501 -35.21 8.94 16.45
C GLU A 501 -33.78 8.54 16.04
N PRO A 502 -32.74 9.33 16.42
CA PRO A 502 -31.34 8.99 16.21
C PRO A 502 -30.93 7.67 16.86
N ARG A 503 -30.12 6.88 16.15
CA ARG A 503 -29.51 5.66 16.66
C ARG A 503 -28.00 5.73 16.50
N ASN A 504 -27.27 5.51 17.59
CA ASN A 504 -25.81 5.41 17.59
C ASN A 504 -25.38 4.14 16.84
N LEU A 505 -24.31 4.19 16.04
CA LEU A 505 -23.83 3.04 15.27
C LEU A 505 -23.11 1.97 16.11
N GLY A 506 -22.86 2.25 17.40
CA GLY A 506 -22.29 1.32 18.36
C GLY A 506 -20.77 1.22 18.30
N LYS A 507 -20.19 0.48 19.26
CA LYS A 507 -18.75 0.36 19.50
C LYS A 507 -17.94 -0.32 18.39
N GLU A 508 -18.63 -0.96 17.44
CA GLU A 508 -17.98 -1.57 16.26
C GLU A 508 -17.63 -0.50 15.22
N ILE A 509 -18.20 0.72 15.34
CA ILE A 509 -17.90 1.86 14.48
C ILE A 509 -17.30 3.01 15.31
N ASN A 510 -17.96 3.35 16.41
CA ASN A 510 -17.60 4.49 17.26
C ASN A 510 -16.60 4.10 18.36
N THR A 511 -15.71 5.01 18.67
CA THR A 511 -14.66 4.89 19.70
C THR A 511 -14.90 5.89 20.83
N GLU A 512 -14.00 5.96 21.79
CA GLU A 512 -13.97 7.01 22.81
C GLU A 512 -13.51 8.38 22.26
N HIS A 513 -13.08 8.44 21.00
CA HIS A 513 -12.56 9.66 20.35
C HIS A 513 -13.54 10.20 19.29
N ARG A 514 -13.07 10.67 18.13
CA ARG A 514 -13.90 11.36 17.13
C ARG A 514 -14.08 10.52 15.88
N GLU A 515 -15.31 10.07 15.63
CA GLU A 515 -15.73 9.59 14.31
C GLU A 515 -16.45 10.69 13.53
N MET A 516 -16.02 10.91 12.29
CA MET A 516 -16.40 12.08 11.49
C MET A 516 -16.59 11.74 10.01
N PHE A 517 -17.25 12.66 9.28
CA PHE A 517 -17.37 12.65 7.81
C PHE A 517 -17.81 11.29 7.21
N PRO A 518 -18.98 10.76 7.61
CA PRO A 518 -19.50 9.54 7.00
C PRO A 518 -19.75 9.74 5.50
N PHE A 519 -19.64 8.67 4.73
CA PHE A 519 -20.10 8.54 3.35
C PHE A 519 -20.55 7.09 3.13
N PHE A 520 -21.78 6.88 2.66
CA PHE A 520 -22.34 5.55 2.46
C PHE A 520 -22.65 5.32 0.98
N ASP A 521 -22.02 4.33 0.37
CA ASP A 521 -22.18 4.03 -1.06
C ASP A 521 -23.32 3.04 -1.37
N GLY A 522 -24.05 2.59 -0.35
CA GLY A 522 -25.09 1.55 -0.44
C GLY A 522 -24.63 0.17 0.05
N SER A 523 -23.33 -0.08 0.02
CA SER A 523 -22.70 -1.35 0.41
C SER A 523 -21.63 -1.19 1.49
N LYS A 524 -20.98 -0.03 1.57
CA LYS A 524 -19.92 0.30 2.51
C LYS A 524 -20.14 1.67 3.10
N LEU A 525 -19.82 1.78 4.40
CA LEU A 525 -19.66 3.04 5.09
C LEU A 525 -18.18 3.40 5.13
N TYR A 526 -17.87 4.57 4.60
CA TYR A 526 -16.60 5.25 4.75
C TYR A 526 -16.73 6.32 5.83
N PHE A 527 -15.72 6.49 6.67
CA PHE A 527 -15.69 7.53 7.69
C PHE A 527 -14.26 7.82 8.10
N SER A 528 -14.05 8.94 8.79
CA SER A 528 -12.77 9.29 9.38
C SER A 528 -12.77 9.13 10.89
N SER A 529 -11.66 8.67 11.46
CA SER A 529 -11.51 8.55 12.92
C SER A 529 -10.09 8.86 13.37
N ASP A 530 -9.96 9.40 14.58
CA ASP A 530 -8.68 9.51 15.31
C ASP A 530 -8.57 8.53 16.50
N GLY A 531 -9.62 7.73 16.75
CA GLY A 531 -9.61 6.71 17.80
C GLY A 531 -9.20 5.32 17.32
N HIS A 532 -9.49 4.98 16.07
CA HIS A 532 -9.02 3.72 15.48
C HIS A 532 -7.51 3.74 15.22
N ILE A 533 -6.89 2.55 15.14
CA ILE A 533 -5.47 2.43 14.79
C ILE A 533 -5.28 2.93 13.35
N GLY A 534 -4.36 3.88 13.16
CA GLY A 534 -4.16 4.52 11.87
C GLY A 534 -2.82 5.25 11.78
N LEU A 535 -2.60 5.99 10.70
CA LEU A 535 -1.34 6.64 10.36
C LEU A 535 -1.24 8.07 10.88
N GLY A 536 -2.33 8.80 10.92
CA GLY A 536 -2.31 10.25 11.05
C GLY A 536 -3.14 10.79 12.20
N GLY A 537 -3.67 11.99 11.94
CA GLY A 537 -4.60 12.68 12.81
C GLY A 537 -5.96 11.99 12.75
N LEU A 538 -6.81 12.43 11.83
CA LEU A 538 -7.91 11.64 11.28
C LEU A 538 -7.39 10.71 10.17
N ASP A 539 -7.81 9.46 10.18
CA ASP A 539 -7.58 8.51 9.09
C ASP A 539 -8.92 8.04 8.50
N VAL A 540 -8.96 7.73 7.21
CA VAL A 540 -10.15 7.17 6.53
C VAL A 540 -10.22 5.65 6.71
N TYR A 541 -11.39 5.18 7.08
CA TYR A 541 -11.74 3.78 7.26
C TYR A 541 -12.94 3.39 6.39
N GLU A 542 -13.08 2.10 6.11
CA GLU A 542 -14.27 1.50 5.53
C GLU A 542 -14.81 0.35 6.37
N SER A 543 -16.14 0.17 6.37
CA SER A 543 -16.82 -1.01 6.90
C SER A 543 -17.90 -1.45 5.91
N VAL A 544 -17.93 -2.75 5.61
CA VAL A 544 -18.98 -3.34 4.77
C VAL A 544 -20.28 -3.37 5.57
N TYR A 545 -21.38 -3.03 4.92
CA TYR A 545 -22.72 -3.09 5.49
C TYR A 545 -23.49 -4.27 4.91
N ASP A 546 -23.91 -5.19 5.79
CA ASP A 546 -24.85 -6.25 5.48
C ASP A 546 -26.21 -5.95 6.14
N GLU A 547 -27.31 -6.18 5.42
CA GLU A 547 -28.65 -5.88 5.95
C GLU A 547 -29.04 -6.74 7.16
N LYS A 548 -28.49 -7.96 7.28
CA LYS A 548 -28.79 -8.90 8.37
C LYS A 548 -27.80 -8.75 9.51
N ASP A 549 -26.52 -8.71 9.18
CA ASP A 549 -25.42 -8.78 10.14
C ASP A 549 -24.90 -7.39 10.53
N GLY A 550 -25.33 -6.32 9.85
CA GLY A 550 -24.95 -4.94 10.13
C GLY A 550 -23.56 -4.60 9.60
N PHE A 551 -22.91 -3.62 10.25
CA PHE A 551 -21.54 -3.23 9.93
C PHE A 551 -20.54 -4.31 10.30
N GLN A 552 -19.67 -4.64 9.36
CA GLN A 552 -18.61 -5.63 9.51
C GLN A 552 -17.32 -4.98 10.03
N GLU A 553 -16.25 -5.77 10.13
CA GLU A 553 -14.92 -5.33 10.54
C GLU A 553 -14.47 -4.05 9.80
N ILE A 554 -13.95 -3.09 10.58
CA ILE A 554 -13.41 -1.84 10.06
C ILE A 554 -12.02 -2.07 9.45
N LYS A 555 -11.79 -1.47 8.28
CA LYS A 555 -10.50 -1.51 7.59
C LYS A 555 -9.99 -0.09 7.35
N ASN A 556 -8.75 0.17 7.75
CA ASN A 556 -8.05 1.41 7.38
C ASN A 556 -7.72 1.37 5.88
N LEU A 557 -7.92 2.48 5.16
CA LEU A 557 -7.66 2.51 3.71
C LEU A 557 -6.17 2.51 3.34
N GLY A 558 -5.26 2.72 4.29
CA GLY A 558 -3.81 2.71 4.05
C GLY A 558 -3.34 3.84 3.13
N LYS A 559 -2.08 3.78 2.72
CA LYS A 559 -1.49 4.77 1.81
C LYS A 559 -1.97 4.52 0.37
N PRO A 560 -2.04 5.53 -0.51
CA PRO A 560 -1.78 6.95 -0.27
C PRO A 560 -3.02 7.75 0.17
N VAL A 561 -4.15 7.09 0.48
CA VAL A 561 -5.36 7.77 0.96
C VAL A 561 -5.10 8.33 2.35
N ASN A 562 -4.58 7.51 3.26
CA ASN A 562 -4.14 7.93 4.57
C ASN A 562 -2.65 8.26 4.58
N SER A 563 -2.30 9.23 5.42
CA SER A 563 -1.01 9.88 5.58
C SER A 563 -0.71 10.04 7.07
N ASN A 564 0.42 10.68 7.41
CA ASN A 564 0.71 11.02 8.80
C ASN A 564 -0.02 12.30 9.27
N LYS A 565 -0.95 12.84 8.49
CA LYS A 565 -1.70 14.06 8.76
C LYS A 565 -3.20 13.74 8.84
N ASP A 566 -4.09 14.71 8.79
CA ASP A 566 -5.53 14.45 8.73
C ASP A 566 -5.96 14.07 7.32
N ASP A 567 -6.75 13.01 7.21
CA ASP A 567 -7.29 12.48 5.97
C ASP A 567 -8.78 12.18 6.14
N PHE A 568 -9.61 12.93 5.43
CA PHE A 568 -11.03 12.96 5.74
C PHE A 568 -11.96 13.36 4.61
N SER A 569 -13.26 13.23 4.85
CA SER A 569 -14.32 13.55 3.88
C SER A 569 -14.18 12.79 2.55
N TYR A 570 -13.90 11.49 2.68
CA TYR A 570 -13.78 10.57 1.56
C TYR A 570 -15.14 10.33 0.89
N ILE A 571 -15.20 10.52 -0.42
CA ILE A 571 -16.32 10.14 -1.28
C ILE A 571 -15.79 9.33 -2.46
N VAL A 572 -16.57 8.35 -2.92
CA VAL A 572 -16.17 7.49 -4.04
C VAL A 572 -17.34 7.22 -4.97
N ASP A 573 -17.03 7.20 -6.27
CA ASP A 573 -17.87 6.67 -7.33
C ASP A 573 -17.29 5.29 -7.69
N ASN A 574 -17.83 4.23 -7.08
CA ASN A 574 -17.30 2.88 -7.28
C ASN A 574 -17.50 2.37 -8.71
N GLU A 575 -18.51 2.85 -9.43
CA GLU A 575 -18.75 2.44 -10.82
C GLU A 575 -17.64 2.95 -11.75
N ASN A 576 -17.11 4.14 -11.47
CA ASN A 576 -16.11 4.79 -12.31
C ASN A 576 -14.71 4.83 -11.68
N GLU A 577 -14.53 4.18 -10.53
CA GLU A 577 -13.26 4.01 -9.81
C GLU A 577 -12.53 5.32 -9.47
N TYR A 578 -13.25 6.42 -9.28
CA TYR A 578 -12.66 7.70 -8.84
C TYR A 578 -13.37 8.25 -7.61
N GLY A 579 -12.75 9.23 -6.97
CA GLY A 579 -13.36 9.94 -5.86
C GLY A 579 -12.54 11.12 -5.40
N PHE A 580 -12.90 11.62 -4.21
CA PHE A 580 -12.22 12.74 -3.58
C PHE A 580 -12.09 12.51 -2.08
N PHE A 581 -11.10 13.14 -1.47
CA PHE A 581 -10.98 13.31 -0.02
C PHE A 581 -10.25 14.63 0.25
N ALA A 582 -10.20 15.04 1.51
CA ALA A 582 -9.46 16.22 1.96
C ALA A 582 -8.31 15.82 2.88
N SER A 583 -7.23 16.59 2.86
CA SER A 583 -6.07 16.36 3.73
C SER A 583 -5.24 17.62 3.93
N ASN A 584 -4.59 17.73 5.09
CA ASN A 584 -3.56 18.73 5.38
C ASN A 584 -2.13 18.15 5.26
N ARG A 585 -1.97 17.13 4.40
CA ARG A 585 -0.67 16.54 4.04
C ARG A 585 0.28 17.53 3.38
N GLU A 586 1.58 17.26 3.50
CA GLU A 586 2.60 18.00 2.78
C GLU A 586 2.41 17.91 1.25
N GLY A 587 2.78 18.98 0.55
CA GLY A 587 2.60 19.11 -0.90
C GLY A 587 1.23 19.66 -1.34
N GLY A 588 0.33 19.94 -0.39
CA GLY A 588 -0.85 20.77 -0.62
C GLY A 588 -0.54 22.26 -0.81
N LYS A 589 -1.58 23.06 -1.09
CA LYS A 589 -1.56 24.51 -1.28
C LYS A 589 -1.96 25.28 -0.03
N GLY A 590 -2.90 24.76 0.75
CA GLY A 590 -3.50 25.42 1.90
C GLY A 590 -3.41 24.60 3.19
N ASP A 591 -4.33 24.91 4.12
CA ASP A 591 -4.48 24.20 5.39
C ASP A 591 -5.07 22.81 5.15
N ASP A 592 -6.35 22.75 4.81
CA ASP A 592 -7.00 21.52 4.32
C ASP A 592 -7.15 21.62 2.80
N ASP A 593 -6.78 20.59 2.06
CA ASP A 593 -6.80 20.58 0.60
C ASP A 593 -7.62 19.41 0.06
N ILE A 594 -8.39 19.61 -1.02
CA ILE A 594 -9.10 18.53 -1.71
C ILE A 594 -8.15 17.83 -2.70
N TYR A 595 -8.14 16.51 -2.63
CA TYR A 595 -7.44 15.63 -3.55
C TYR A 595 -8.46 14.81 -4.33
N SER A 596 -8.29 14.68 -5.64
CA SER A 596 -8.94 13.61 -6.39
C SER A 596 -8.11 12.34 -6.29
N PHE A 597 -8.77 11.21 -6.42
CA PHE A 597 -8.10 9.95 -6.62
C PHE A 597 -8.76 9.10 -7.69
N LYS A 598 -7.97 8.22 -8.29
CA LYS A 598 -8.45 7.14 -9.16
C LYS A 598 -7.85 5.84 -8.68
N ARG A 599 -8.72 4.86 -8.41
CA ARG A 599 -8.30 3.47 -8.19
C ARG A 599 -7.77 2.98 -9.53
N LEU A 600 -6.51 2.58 -9.51
CA LEU A 600 -5.90 1.90 -10.63
C LEU A 600 -6.31 0.44 -10.46
N SER A 601 -7.39 0.04 -11.13
CA SER A 601 -7.58 -1.37 -11.39
C SER A 601 -6.28 -1.86 -12.01
N LEU A 602 -5.62 -2.83 -11.38
CA LEU A 602 -4.76 -3.71 -12.16
C LEU A 602 -5.73 -4.27 -13.19
N GLU A 603 -5.65 -3.82 -14.44
CA GLU A 603 -6.23 -4.59 -15.52
C GLU A 603 -5.55 -5.95 -15.36
N GLU A 604 -6.26 -6.91 -14.77
CA GLU A 604 -5.87 -8.30 -14.85
C GLU A 604 -5.79 -8.54 -16.35
N THR A 605 -4.57 -8.52 -16.88
CA THR A 605 -4.31 -8.90 -18.26
C THR A 605 -5.06 -10.22 -18.41
N PRO A 606 -6.13 -10.30 -19.23
CA PRO A 606 -6.95 -11.49 -19.26
C PRO A 606 -6.01 -12.66 -19.53
N VAL A 607 -5.98 -13.62 -18.59
CA VAL A 607 -5.08 -14.76 -18.67
C VAL A 607 -5.35 -15.41 -20.01
N ASN A 608 -4.35 -15.45 -20.89
CA ASN A 608 -4.48 -16.08 -22.19
C ASN A 608 -4.67 -17.59 -21.95
N GLN A 609 -5.91 -18.06 -22.02
CA GLN A 609 -6.23 -19.47 -21.79
C GLN A 609 -6.09 -20.33 -23.06
N ASN A 610 -5.66 -19.74 -24.18
CA ASN A 610 -5.45 -20.47 -25.42
C ASN A 610 -4.35 -21.50 -25.22
N ALA A 611 -4.73 -22.77 -25.21
CA ALA A 611 -3.80 -23.87 -25.05
C ALA A 611 -4.15 -25.04 -25.98
N ILE A 612 -3.14 -25.81 -26.36
CA ILE A 612 -3.31 -27.12 -26.99
C ILE A 612 -2.72 -28.14 -26.05
N ALA A 613 -3.56 -29.04 -25.56
CA ALA A 613 -3.17 -30.16 -24.73
C ALA A 613 -3.61 -31.47 -25.37
N GLY A 614 -3.05 -32.57 -24.87
CA GLY A 614 -3.41 -33.87 -25.39
C GLY A 614 -2.65 -35.00 -24.74
N VAL A 615 -2.98 -36.22 -25.17
CA VAL A 615 -2.33 -37.45 -24.71
C VAL A 615 -1.84 -38.25 -25.91
N VAL A 616 -0.60 -38.73 -25.82
CA VAL A 616 0.00 -39.61 -26.82
C VAL A 616 -0.07 -41.05 -26.36
N THR A 617 -0.66 -41.91 -27.18
CA THR A 617 -0.84 -43.34 -26.94
C THR A 617 -0.28 -44.18 -28.08
N GLU A 618 -0.01 -45.45 -27.81
CA GLU A 618 0.34 -46.42 -28.84
C GLU A 618 -0.92 -46.97 -29.51
N LEU A 619 -0.95 -46.99 -30.85
CA LEU A 619 -2.16 -47.28 -31.64
C LEU A 619 -2.77 -48.67 -31.39
N VAL A 620 -1.94 -49.69 -31.14
CA VAL A 620 -2.36 -51.10 -31.02
C VAL A 620 -2.63 -51.47 -29.56
N THR A 621 -1.74 -51.12 -28.64
CA THR A 621 -1.84 -51.47 -27.22
C THR A 621 -2.70 -50.49 -26.43
N GLY A 622 -2.85 -49.25 -26.92
CA GLY A 622 -3.51 -48.16 -26.20
C GLY A 622 -2.71 -47.66 -24.99
N GLU A 623 -1.46 -48.09 -24.84
CA GLU A 623 -0.61 -47.67 -23.73
C GLU A 623 -0.17 -46.22 -23.89
N PHE A 624 -0.13 -45.49 -22.78
CA PHE A 624 0.40 -44.13 -22.74
C PHE A 624 1.88 -44.11 -23.14
N MET A 625 2.28 -43.07 -23.87
CA MET A 625 3.61 -42.94 -24.42
C MET A 625 4.37 -41.80 -23.76
N PRO A 626 4.98 -42.02 -22.58
CA PRO A 626 5.83 -41.03 -21.93
C PRO A 626 7.13 -40.81 -22.70
N GLN A 627 7.82 -39.70 -22.45
CA GLN A 627 9.10 -39.39 -23.12
C GLN A 627 8.99 -39.30 -24.65
N THR A 628 7.85 -38.85 -25.16
CA THR A 628 7.59 -38.64 -26.59
C THR A 628 7.78 -37.17 -26.92
N LEU A 629 8.55 -36.84 -27.96
CA LEU A 629 8.76 -35.45 -28.37
C LEU A 629 7.54 -34.96 -29.16
N VAL A 630 6.95 -33.85 -28.73
CA VAL A 630 5.87 -33.13 -29.41
C VAL A 630 6.36 -31.73 -29.74
N GLN A 631 6.29 -31.34 -31.01
CA GLN A 631 6.69 -30.03 -31.50
C GLN A 631 5.48 -29.27 -32.02
N LEU A 632 5.39 -27.98 -31.68
CA LEU A 632 4.39 -27.05 -32.20
C LEU A 632 5.02 -26.18 -33.28
N LEU A 633 4.45 -26.23 -34.48
CA LEU A 633 4.92 -25.52 -35.67
C LEU A 633 3.86 -24.46 -36.09
N ASP A 634 4.31 -23.34 -36.63
CA ASP A 634 3.44 -22.34 -37.26
C ASP A 634 2.92 -22.79 -38.65
N GLU A 635 2.10 -21.96 -39.31
CA GLU A 635 1.58 -22.23 -40.66
C GLU A 635 2.67 -22.36 -41.75
N ASN A 636 3.88 -21.84 -41.50
CA ASN A 636 5.01 -21.91 -42.41
C ASN A 636 5.94 -23.11 -42.11
N GLY A 637 5.62 -23.94 -41.11
CA GLY A 637 6.44 -25.07 -40.68
C GLY A 637 7.64 -24.67 -39.83
N ILE A 638 7.66 -23.46 -39.26
CA ILE A 638 8.69 -23.01 -38.32
C ILE A 638 8.35 -23.51 -36.92
N LYS A 639 9.32 -24.14 -36.24
CA LYS A 639 9.16 -24.63 -34.87
C LYS A 639 9.05 -23.46 -33.89
N LEU A 640 7.93 -23.40 -33.17
CA LEU A 640 7.66 -22.39 -32.15
C LEU A 640 8.04 -22.89 -30.76
N LYS A 641 7.55 -24.09 -30.40
CA LYS A 641 7.75 -24.71 -29.08
C LYS A 641 7.95 -26.23 -29.24
N GLU A 642 8.53 -26.87 -28.24
CA GLU A 642 8.57 -28.33 -28.13
C GLU A 642 8.49 -28.77 -26.67
N VAL A 643 7.87 -29.92 -26.44
CA VAL A 643 7.71 -30.54 -25.12
C VAL A 643 7.93 -32.04 -25.24
N VAL A 644 8.20 -32.68 -24.11
CA VAL A 644 8.29 -34.14 -24.00
C VAL A 644 7.13 -34.59 -23.12
N THR A 645 6.41 -35.63 -23.56
CA THR A 645 5.23 -36.11 -22.83
C THR A 645 5.56 -36.63 -21.43
N GLU A 646 4.65 -36.41 -20.49
CA GLU A 646 4.73 -36.89 -19.11
C GLU A 646 4.47 -38.40 -18.98
N ASP A 647 4.55 -38.94 -17.77
CA ASP A 647 4.41 -40.38 -17.47
C ASP A 647 3.08 -40.98 -17.95
N ASP A 648 2.01 -40.17 -17.99
CA ASP A 648 0.69 -40.52 -18.51
C ASP A 648 0.53 -40.23 -20.01
N GLY A 649 1.62 -39.88 -20.70
CA GLY A 649 1.62 -39.54 -22.13
C GLY A 649 1.07 -38.15 -22.44
N SER A 650 0.73 -37.33 -21.43
CA SER A 650 0.16 -36.00 -21.64
C SER A 650 1.18 -34.96 -22.10
N PHE A 651 0.71 -33.91 -22.78
CA PHE A 651 1.47 -32.72 -23.12
C PHE A 651 0.58 -31.48 -23.12
N VAL A 652 1.17 -30.29 -22.99
CA VAL A 652 0.46 -29.01 -23.10
C VAL A 652 1.35 -27.92 -23.70
N PHE A 653 0.76 -27.07 -24.55
CA PHE A 653 1.30 -25.81 -25.02
C PHE A 653 0.35 -24.68 -24.64
N GLU A 654 0.76 -23.83 -23.70
CA GLU A 654 0.00 -22.67 -23.23
C GLU A 654 0.43 -21.38 -23.94
N ASP A 655 -0.27 -20.27 -23.67
CA ASP A 655 0.00 -18.93 -24.18
C ASP A 655 0.04 -18.85 -25.72
N LEU A 656 -0.94 -19.48 -26.37
CA LEU A 656 -1.04 -19.48 -27.83
C LEU A 656 -1.88 -18.29 -28.34
N GLU A 657 -1.72 -17.95 -29.62
CA GLU A 657 -2.57 -16.95 -30.25
C GLU A 657 -3.98 -17.54 -30.46
N SER A 658 -5.03 -16.72 -30.30
CA SER A 658 -6.42 -17.17 -30.49
C SER A 658 -6.71 -17.41 -31.97
N SER A 659 -7.57 -18.40 -32.29
CA SER A 659 -8.01 -18.64 -33.67
C SER A 659 -6.88 -18.87 -34.68
N THR A 660 -5.72 -19.32 -34.21
CA THR A 660 -4.51 -19.53 -35.01
C THR A 660 -4.33 -21.01 -35.31
N LYS A 661 -3.92 -21.33 -36.54
CA LYS A 661 -3.60 -22.71 -36.94
C LYS A 661 -2.14 -23.01 -36.66
N TYR A 662 -1.93 -24.18 -36.08
CA TYR A 662 -0.63 -24.77 -35.81
C TYR A 662 -0.55 -26.17 -36.42
N THR A 663 0.65 -26.72 -36.47
CA THR A 663 0.87 -28.14 -36.77
C THR A 663 1.59 -28.79 -35.61
N LEU A 664 1.06 -29.90 -35.10
CA LEU A 664 1.75 -30.76 -34.15
C LEU A 664 2.59 -31.78 -34.93
N LYS A 665 3.86 -31.92 -34.57
CA LYS A 665 4.77 -32.95 -35.08
C LYS A 665 5.28 -33.80 -33.92
N ILE A 666 5.02 -35.10 -33.99
CA ILE A 666 5.23 -36.04 -32.89
C ILE A 666 6.23 -37.10 -33.34
N GLY A 667 7.30 -37.26 -32.57
CA GLY A 667 8.41 -38.15 -32.88
C GLY A 667 8.83 -38.99 -31.68
N LYS A 668 9.04 -40.28 -31.92
CA LYS A 668 9.65 -41.22 -30.96
C LYS A 668 10.35 -42.36 -31.68
N ASP A 669 11.48 -42.78 -31.12
CA ASP A 669 12.26 -43.91 -31.64
C ASP A 669 11.38 -45.16 -31.82
N LYS A 670 11.53 -45.85 -32.96
CA LYS A 670 10.74 -47.03 -33.37
C LYS A 670 9.29 -46.77 -33.76
N PHE A 671 8.86 -45.51 -33.80
CA PHE A 671 7.52 -45.12 -34.25
C PHE A 671 7.56 -44.30 -35.53
N VAL A 672 6.47 -44.37 -36.31
CA VAL A 672 6.26 -43.52 -37.48
C VAL A 672 6.01 -42.10 -37.00
N GLU A 673 6.75 -41.12 -37.53
CA GLU A 673 6.52 -39.71 -37.24
C GLU A 673 5.09 -39.31 -37.65
N HIS A 674 4.40 -38.60 -36.75
CA HIS A 674 3.02 -38.17 -36.96
C HIS A 674 2.95 -36.64 -37.05
N GLU A 675 2.25 -36.12 -38.04
CA GLU A 675 2.01 -34.68 -38.21
C GLU A 675 0.52 -34.42 -38.41
N MET A 676 -0.04 -33.45 -37.67
CA MET A 676 -1.45 -33.07 -37.80
C MET A 676 -1.70 -31.57 -37.56
N PRO A 677 -2.61 -30.94 -38.32
CA PRO A 677 -3.01 -29.56 -38.07
C PRO A 677 -3.95 -29.47 -36.86
N VAL A 678 -3.83 -28.38 -36.11
CA VAL A 678 -4.69 -28.04 -34.96
C VAL A 678 -4.94 -26.54 -34.95
N ALA A 679 -6.07 -26.08 -34.43
CA ALA A 679 -6.37 -24.66 -34.31
C ALA A 679 -6.79 -24.35 -32.88
N THR A 680 -6.30 -23.24 -32.34
CA THR A 680 -6.74 -22.71 -31.05
C THR A 680 -8.13 -22.08 -31.17
N VAL A 681 -8.87 -22.11 -30.07
CA VAL A 681 -10.14 -21.38 -29.90
C VAL A 681 -9.91 -20.31 -28.84
N ASP A 682 -10.56 -19.15 -29.00
CA ASP A 682 -10.34 -17.99 -28.13
C ASP A 682 -10.69 -18.30 -26.66
N ASN A 683 -9.70 -18.11 -25.79
CA ASN A 683 -9.68 -18.44 -24.37
C ASN A 683 -10.14 -19.86 -24.03
N GLU A 684 -9.77 -20.85 -24.85
CA GLU A 684 -10.08 -22.25 -24.61
C GLU A 684 -8.84 -23.15 -24.72
N ARG A 685 -8.88 -24.23 -23.94
CA ARG A 685 -7.93 -25.35 -24.03
C ARG A 685 -8.48 -26.41 -24.98
N VAL A 686 -7.78 -26.64 -26.07
CA VAL A 686 -8.10 -27.64 -27.09
C VAL A 686 -7.41 -28.95 -26.73
N GLU A 687 -8.20 -30.01 -26.50
CA GLU A 687 -7.71 -31.36 -26.17
C GLU A 687 -7.61 -32.24 -27.43
N ILE A 688 -6.47 -32.91 -27.62
CA ILE A 688 -6.17 -33.76 -28.79
C ILE A 688 -5.63 -35.12 -28.37
N ASP A 689 -6.30 -36.19 -28.79
CA ASP A 689 -5.79 -37.55 -28.63
C ASP A 689 -4.93 -37.95 -29.84
N ILE A 690 -3.73 -38.44 -29.59
CA ILE A 690 -2.76 -38.81 -30.63
C ILE A 690 -2.37 -40.28 -30.46
N ALA A 691 -2.52 -41.06 -31.53
CA ALA A 691 -2.17 -42.49 -31.56
C ALA A 691 -0.99 -42.76 -32.51
N MET A 692 0.15 -43.17 -31.96
CA MET A 692 1.39 -43.43 -32.71
C MET A 692 1.48 -44.88 -33.15
N LYS A 693 1.92 -45.11 -34.40
CA LYS A 693 2.09 -46.45 -34.97
C LYS A 693 3.57 -46.87 -34.96
N ARG A 694 3.87 -48.10 -34.55
CA ARG A 694 5.24 -48.66 -34.62
C ARG A 694 5.73 -48.80 -36.07
N LEU A 695 7.03 -48.61 -36.27
CA LEU A 695 7.70 -48.87 -37.56
C LEU A 695 7.61 -50.35 -37.97
N GLU A 696 7.68 -51.26 -36.99
CA GLU A 696 7.47 -52.71 -37.17
C GLU A 696 6.14 -53.05 -37.84
N GLU A 697 5.07 -52.32 -37.52
CA GLU A 697 3.73 -52.48 -38.09
C GLU A 697 3.62 -51.97 -39.55
N MET A 698 4.71 -51.43 -40.09
CA MET A 698 4.87 -51.23 -41.53
C MET A 698 5.37 -52.47 -42.26
N ILE A 699 5.80 -53.53 -41.56
CA ILE A 699 6.25 -54.77 -42.20
C ILE A 699 5.10 -55.76 -42.23
N ALA A 700 4.62 -56.10 -43.43
CA ALA A 700 3.57 -57.08 -43.66
C ALA A 700 4.15 -58.39 -44.23
N LEU A 701 3.51 -59.52 -43.93
CA LEU A 701 3.78 -60.80 -44.58
C LEU A 701 2.65 -61.08 -45.59
N GLU A 702 2.96 -60.96 -46.87
CA GLU A 702 2.04 -61.25 -47.98
C GLU A 702 2.56 -62.44 -48.78
N ASP A 703 1.78 -63.50 -48.92
CA ASP A 703 2.15 -64.73 -49.64
C ASP A 703 3.51 -65.34 -49.23
N GLY A 704 3.85 -65.22 -47.93
CA GLY A 704 5.12 -65.71 -47.39
C GLY A 704 6.33 -64.80 -47.64
N ILE A 705 6.12 -63.63 -48.24
CA ILE A 705 7.14 -62.62 -48.53
C ILE A 705 6.96 -61.44 -47.58
N LYS A 706 8.04 -61.02 -46.90
CA LYS A 706 8.03 -59.80 -46.08
C LYS A 706 8.09 -58.57 -46.99
N LYS A 707 7.08 -57.70 -46.90
CA LYS A 707 7.00 -56.44 -47.65
C LYS A 707 6.78 -55.27 -46.71
N ILE A 708 7.17 -54.07 -47.15
CA ILE A 708 6.88 -52.85 -46.42
C ILE A 708 5.56 -52.29 -46.94
N LYS A 709 4.57 -52.21 -46.05
CA LYS A 709 3.25 -51.62 -46.26
C LYS A 709 3.39 -50.10 -46.26
N THR A 710 3.60 -49.56 -47.45
CA THR A 710 3.51 -48.13 -47.74
C THR A 710 2.23 -47.85 -48.51
N GLU A 711 1.74 -46.61 -48.46
CA GLU A 711 0.75 -46.17 -49.43
C GLU A 711 1.33 -46.25 -50.86
N MET A 712 0.46 -46.34 -51.87
CA MET A 712 0.90 -46.45 -53.26
C MET A 712 1.71 -45.22 -53.68
N ILE A 713 2.95 -45.44 -54.10
CA ILE A 713 3.82 -44.38 -54.61
C ILE A 713 3.36 -44.01 -56.02
N HIS A 714 2.72 -42.85 -56.13
CA HIS A 714 2.18 -42.37 -57.39
C HIS A 714 3.21 -41.58 -58.19
N PHE A 715 3.37 -41.94 -59.45
CA PHE A 715 4.14 -41.20 -60.43
C PHE A 715 3.20 -40.53 -61.43
N GLY A 716 3.61 -39.37 -61.96
CA GLY A 716 2.87 -38.71 -63.05
C GLY A 716 2.85 -39.56 -64.33
N PHE A 717 1.90 -39.25 -65.23
CA PHE A 717 1.87 -39.81 -66.57
C PHE A 717 3.18 -39.47 -67.32
N ASP A 718 3.84 -40.47 -67.90
CA ASP A 718 5.15 -40.36 -68.57
C ASP A 718 6.27 -39.73 -67.70
N LYS A 719 6.16 -39.86 -66.39
CA LYS A 719 7.10 -39.30 -65.42
C LYS A 719 7.65 -40.35 -64.46
N TYR A 720 8.86 -40.12 -63.99
CA TYR A 720 9.60 -40.96 -63.05
C TYR A 720 10.26 -40.17 -61.91
N ASP A 721 10.07 -38.84 -61.86
CA ASP A 721 10.48 -38.00 -60.74
C ASP A 721 9.67 -38.30 -59.47
N ILE A 722 10.35 -38.28 -58.31
CA ILE A 722 9.71 -38.44 -57.01
C ILE A 722 8.98 -37.14 -56.67
N ARG A 723 7.66 -37.24 -56.60
CA ARG A 723 6.79 -36.12 -56.21
C ARG A 723 6.88 -35.86 -54.71
N PRO A 724 6.57 -34.63 -54.22
CA PRO A 724 6.62 -34.30 -52.79
C PRO A 724 5.75 -35.20 -51.91
N GLU A 725 4.58 -35.65 -52.38
CA GLU A 725 3.77 -36.59 -51.59
C GLU A 725 4.34 -38.01 -51.60
N ALA A 726 4.94 -38.45 -52.72
CA ALA A 726 5.65 -39.72 -52.81
C ALA A 726 6.92 -39.74 -51.93
N SER A 727 7.60 -38.59 -51.79
CA SER A 727 8.78 -38.47 -50.94
C SER A 727 8.44 -38.71 -49.47
N LYS A 728 7.30 -38.19 -48.98
CA LYS A 728 6.82 -38.44 -47.61
C LYS A 728 6.60 -39.93 -47.31
N GLU A 729 6.06 -40.69 -48.26
CA GLU A 729 5.89 -42.14 -48.09
C GLU A 729 7.23 -42.88 -48.14
N LEU A 730 8.16 -42.43 -48.99
CA LEU A 730 9.51 -42.97 -49.04
C LEU A 730 10.34 -42.65 -47.78
N ASP A 731 10.12 -41.50 -47.15
CA ASP A 731 10.76 -41.15 -45.89
C ASP A 731 10.38 -42.12 -44.77
N LYS A 732 9.12 -42.60 -44.73
CA LYS A 732 8.72 -43.66 -43.79
C LYS A 732 9.49 -44.95 -44.03
N LEU A 733 9.65 -45.36 -45.29
CA LEU A 733 10.47 -46.51 -45.67
C LEU A 733 11.93 -46.31 -45.25
N VAL A 734 12.49 -45.13 -45.47
CA VAL A 734 13.85 -44.78 -45.04
C VAL A 734 13.98 -44.88 -43.51
N SER A 735 13.00 -44.41 -42.75
CA SER A 735 12.96 -44.51 -41.29
C SER A 735 12.97 -45.96 -40.81
N VAL A 736 12.17 -46.84 -41.43
CA VAL A 736 12.21 -48.28 -41.17
C VAL A 736 13.62 -48.84 -41.49
N MET A 737 14.21 -48.50 -42.63
CA MET A 737 15.55 -48.97 -42.98
C MET A 737 16.65 -48.43 -42.06
N LYS A 738 16.52 -47.21 -41.53
CA LYS A 738 17.46 -46.65 -40.54
C LYS A 738 17.37 -47.38 -39.20
N GLU A 739 16.16 -47.69 -38.75
CA GLU A 739 15.91 -48.43 -37.51
C GLU A 739 16.41 -49.88 -37.57
N TYR A 740 16.36 -50.52 -38.75
CA TYR A 740 16.89 -51.86 -38.96
C TYR A 740 18.12 -51.84 -39.89
N PRO A 741 19.34 -51.54 -39.40
CA PRO A 741 20.54 -51.42 -40.23
C PRO A 741 20.90 -52.66 -41.07
N GLY A 742 20.45 -53.85 -40.65
CA GLY A 742 20.64 -55.11 -41.38
C GLY A 742 19.68 -55.32 -42.56
N MET A 743 18.62 -54.48 -42.64
CA MET A 743 17.56 -54.64 -43.63
C MET A 743 18.09 -54.40 -45.04
N VAL A 744 17.85 -55.36 -45.93
CA VAL A 744 18.14 -55.28 -47.37
C VAL A 744 16.84 -55.46 -48.14
N ILE A 745 16.57 -54.55 -49.07
CA ILE A 745 15.32 -54.55 -49.83
C ILE A 745 15.54 -54.76 -51.34
N LYS A 746 14.47 -55.19 -52.02
CA LYS A 746 14.28 -55.10 -53.47
C LYS A 746 13.19 -54.08 -53.76
N ILE A 747 13.41 -53.29 -54.80
CA ILE A 747 12.44 -52.33 -55.32
C ILE A 747 11.92 -52.89 -56.64
N GLU A 748 10.66 -53.27 -56.67
CA GLU A 748 9.98 -53.66 -57.90
C GLU A 748 9.00 -52.56 -58.30
N SER A 749 9.05 -52.08 -59.54
CA SER A 749 8.08 -51.09 -60.04
C SER A 749 7.30 -51.64 -61.22
N HIS A 750 6.03 -51.25 -61.31
CA HIS A 750 5.06 -51.78 -62.27
C HIS A 750 4.33 -50.65 -62.99
N THR A 751 3.83 -50.95 -64.19
CA THR A 751 2.91 -50.08 -64.94
C THR A 751 1.55 -50.75 -65.08
N ASP A 752 0.55 -49.96 -65.50
CA ASP A 752 -0.68 -50.55 -66.05
C ASP A 752 -0.41 -51.09 -67.47
N SER A 753 -1.42 -51.75 -68.05
CA SER A 753 -1.37 -52.37 -69.38
C SER A 753 -1.47 -51.40 -70.55
N ARG A 754 -1.56 -50.09 -70.29
CA ARG A 754 -1.76 -49.09 -71.35
C ARG A 754 -0.39 -48.62 -71.84
N GLY A 755 -0.10 -48.89 -73.10
CA GLY A 755 1.17 -48.53 -73.73
C GLY A 755 1.77 -49.70 -74.47
N SER A 756 2.93 -49.50 -75.10
CA SER A 756 3.68 -50.64 -75.64
C SER A 756 4.45 -51.32 -74.51
N LYS A 757 4.53 -52.65 -74.54
CA LYS A 757 5.32 -53.44 -73.57
C LYS A 757 6.75 -52.89 -73.37
N ALA A 758 7.45 -52.58 -74.46
CA ALA A 758 8.82 -52.04 -74.40
C ALA A 758 8.90 -50.68 -73.68
N TYR A 759 7.88 -49.84 -73.84
CA TYR A 759 7.80 -48.55 -73.17
C TYR A 759 7.44 -48.71 -71.67
N ASN A 760 6.53 -49.62 -71.34
CA ASN A 760 6.16 -49.95 -69.97
C ASN A 760 7.32 -50.56 -69.16
N GLU A 761 8.13 -51.42 -69.77
CA GLU A 761 9.38 -51.91 -69.21
C GLU A 761 10.37 -50.76 -68.93
N TYR A 762 10.59 -49.87 -69.90
CA TYR A 762 11.44 -48.68 -69.72
C TYR A 762 10.96 -47.78 -68.59
N LEU A 763 9.66 -47.45 -68.56
CA LEU A 763 9.08 -46.49 -67.61
C LEU A 763 9.14 -47.01 -66.17
N SER A 764 8.77 -48.28 -65.96
CA SER A 764 8.87 -48.89 -64.64
C SER A 764 10.32 -49.01 -64.14
N ASP A 765 11.28 -49.29 -65.02
CA ASP A 765 12.70 -49.40 -64.64
C ASP A 765 13.27 -48.04 -64.22
N LYS A 766 12.86 -46.97 -64.91
CA LYS A 766 13.17 -45.60 -64.49
C LYS A 766 12.60 -45.27 -63.12
N ARG A 767 11.34 -45.62 -62.85
CA ARG A 767 10.69 -45.40 -61.54
C ARG A 767 11.39 -46.17 -60.41
N ALA A 768 11.75 -47.43 -60.65
CA ALA A 768 12.50 -48.22 -59.67
C ALA A 768 13.86 -47.58 -59.34
N LYS A 769 14.60 -47.12 -60.37
CA LYS A 769 15.89 -46.45 -60.20
C LYS A 769 15.77 -45.09 -59.51
N SER A 770 14.79 -44.27 -59.87
CA SER A 770 14.54 -42.99 -59.20
C SER A 770 14.17 -43.16 -57.73
N THR A 771 13.40 -44.21 -57.41
CA THR A 771 13.08 -44.57 -56.02
C THR A 771 14.33 -44.99 -55.24
N ARG A 772 15.16 -45.86 -55.84
CA ARG A 772 16.47 -46.25 -55.27
C ARG A 772 17.34 -45.02 -54.99
N ASP A 773 17.49 -44.15 -55.99
CA ASP A 773 18.37 -42.99 -55.91
C ASP A 773 17.90 -42.02 -54.82
N TYR A 774 16.58 -41.86 -54.65
CA TYR A 774 16.00 -41.10 -53.54
C TYR A 774 16.35 -41.72 -52.19
N ILE A 775 16.12 -43.02 -51.98
CA ILE A 775 16.42 -43.72 -50.72
C ILE A 775 17.92 -43.60 -50.38
N ILE A 776 18.80 -43.73 -51.37
CA ILE A 776 20.26 -43.53 -51.19
C ILE A 776 20.56 -42.07 -50.81
N SER A 777 19.92 -41.10 -51.46
CA SER A 777 20.11 -39.67 -51.13
C SER A 777 19.72 -39.31 -49.70
N GLN A 778 18.82 -40.09 -49.09
CA GLN A 778 18.41 -39.96 -47.68
C GLN A 778 19.37 -40.67 -46.69
N GLY A 779 20.50 -41.18 -47.17
CA GLY A 779 21.59 -41.72 -46.36
C GLY A 779 21.59 -43.25 -46.20
N ILE A 780 20.78 -43.99 -46.95
CA ILE A 780 20.82 -45.46 -46.95
C ILE A 780 21.96 -45.93 -47.86
N ALA A 781 22.81 -46.83 -47.35
CA ALA A 781 23.93 -47.37 -48.10
C ALA A 781 23.45 -48.14 -49.36
N PRO A 782 24.04 -47.93 -50.55
CA PRO A 782 23.60 -48.56 -51.80
C PRO A 782 23.53 -50.09 -51.74
N GLU A 783 24.39 -50.74 -50.95
CA GLU A 783 24.46 -52.19 -50.78
C GLU A 783 23.22 -52.76 -50.08
N ARG A 784 22.40 -51.91 -49.45
CA ARG A 784 21.15 -52.28 -48.78
C ARG A 784 19.96 -52.32 -49.74
N ILE A 785 20.17 -52.02 -51.01
CA ILE A 785 19.19 -52.19 -52.07
C ILE A 785 19.74 -53.24 -53.04
N GLU A 786 19.30 -54.50 -52.88
CA GLU A 786 19.83 -55.63 -53.67
C GLU A 786 19.54 -55.44 -55.16
N SER A 787 18.36 -54.94 -55.50
CA SER A 787 17.99 -54.62 -56.88
C SER A 787 16.87 -53.59 -56.95
N ALA A 788 16.84 -52.82 -58.03
CA ALA A 788 15.76 -51.91 -58.39
C ALA A 788 15.38 -52.19 -59.85
N ILE A 789 14.27 -52.89 -60.06
CA ILE A 789 13.89 -53.47 -61.35
C ILE A 789 12.47 -53.04 -61.72
N GLY A 790 12.30 -52.58 -62.95
CA GLY A 790 10.98 -52.39 -63.56
C GLY A 790 10.49 -53.64 -64.26
N TYR A 791 9.25 -54.03 -64.00
CA TYR A 791 8.62 -55.20 -64.64
C TYR A 791 7.58 -54.83 -65.71
N GLY A 792 7.41 -53.54 -65.99
CA GLY A 792 6.35 -53.03 -66.86
C GLY A 792 4.98 -53.57 -66.46
N GLU A 793 4.23 -54.02 -67.46
CA GLU A 793 2.90 -54.62 -67.31
C GLU A 793 2.92 -56.15 -67.10
N SER A 794 4.08 -56.77 -66.89
CA SER A 794 4.19 -58.24 -66.83
C SER A 794 3.68 -58.89 -65.55
N LYS A 795 3.39 -58.08 -64.50
CA LYS A 795 2.94 -58.52 -63.18
C LYS A 795 1.76 -57.65 -62.68
N LEU A 796 0.63 -57.72 -63.39
CA LEU A 796 -0.61 -57.03 -63.01
C LEU A 796 -1.24 -57.69 -61.77
N LEU A 797 -1.88 -56.89 -60.91
CA LEU A 797 -2.62 -57.36 -59.72
C LEU A 797 -4.07 -57.74 -60.01
N ASN A 798 -4.58 -57.37 -61.18
CA ASN A 798 -5.94 -57.61 -61.62
C ASN A 798 -5.96 -58.03 -63.10
N GLU A 799 -7.15 -58.30 -63.63
CA GLU A 799 -7.36 -58.79 -65.00
C GLU A 799 -7.29 -57.68 -66.06
N CYS A 800 -6.74 -56.51 -65.72
CA CYS A 800 -6.59 -55.40 -66.65
C CYS A 800 -5.40 -55.59 -67.60
N ASP A 801 -5.33 -56.70 -68.32
CA ASP A 801 -4.27 -57.05 -69.27
C ASP A 801 -4.51 -56.53 -70.70
N GLY A 802 -5.59 -55.76 -70.89
CA GLY A 802 -6.03 -55.25 -72.19
C GLY A 802 -7.10 -56.11 -72.88
N SER A 803 -7.51 -57.23 -72.27
CA SER A 803 -8.63 -58.05 -72.75
C SER A 803 -10.01 -57.52 -72.34
N GLU A 804 -10.09 -56.77 -71.24
CA GLU A 804 -11.32 -56.15 -70.73
C GLU A 804 -11.14 -54.64 -70.46
N ALA A 805 -12.26 -53.90 -70.45
CA ALA A 805 -12.25 -52.47 -70.18
C ALA A 805 -12.21 -52.21 -68.66
N CYS A 806 -11.08 -51.71 -68.17
CA CYS A 806 -10.88 -51.38 -66.76
C CYS A 806 -11.13 -49.91 -66.43
N SER A 807 -11.54 -49.65 -65.20
CA SER A 807 -11.62 -48.31 -64.63
C SER A 807 -10.25 -47.71 -64.34
N GLU A 808 -10.19 -46.38 -64.19
CA GLU A 808 -8.94 -45.70 -63.84
C GLU A 808 -8.41 -46.12 -62.46
N ALA A 809 -9.31 -46.44 -61.51
CA ALA A 809 -8.93 -46.94 -60.19
C ALA A 809 -8.26 -48.32 -60.28
N GLU A 810 -8.74 -49.21 -61.14
CA GLU A 810 -8.14 -50.53 -61.37
C GLU A 810 -6.79 -50.43 -62.09
N HIS A 811 -6.64 -49.51 -63.03
CA HIS A 811 -5.33 -49.21 -63.62
C HIS A 811 -4.37 -48.59 -62.60
N LEU A 812 -4.87 -47.76 -61.67
CA LEU A 812 -4.05 -47.14 -60.62
C LEU A 812 -3.44 -48.19 -59.68
N LEU A 813 -4.16 -49.26 -59.34
CA LEU A 813 -3.64 -50.36 -58.53
C LEU A 813 -2.40 -51.03 -59.15
N ASN A 814 -2.33 -51.12 -60.48
CA ASN A 814 -1.18 -51.69 -61.16
C ASN A 814 0.04 -50.75 -61.22
N ARG A 815 -0.18 -49.44 -61.14
CA ARG A 815 0.87 -48.42 -61.14
C ARG A 815 1.44 -48.25 -59.73
N ARG A 816 2.26 -49.21 -59.32
CA ARG A 816 2.80 -49.28 -57.96
C ARG A 816 4.29 -49.57 -57.95
N SER A 817 4.89 -49.33 -56.80
CA SER A 817 6.21 -49.84 -56.43
C SER A 817 6.06 -50.69 -55.18
N GLU A 818 6.67 -51.87 -55.19
CA GLU A 818 6.71 -52.79 -54.07
C GLU A 818 8.12 -52.82 -53.45
N PHE A 819 8.17 -52.87 -52.13
CA PHE A 819 9.40 -52.93 -51.34
C PHE A 819 9.48 -54.26 -50.62
N ILE A 820 10.25 -55.18 -51.19
CA ILE A 820 10.37 -56.55 -50.69
C ILE A 820 11.60 -56.65 -49.79
N ILE A 821 11.43 -57.16 -48.57
CA ILE A 821 12.52 -57.36 -47.62
C ILE A 821 13.16 -58.71 -47.90
N VAL A 822 14.45 -58.70 -48.25
CA VAL A 822 15.23 -59.93 -48.53
C VAL A 822 15.99 -60.39 -47.30
N LYS A 823 16.43 -59.44 -46.48
CA LYS A 823 17.17 -59.68 -45.26
C LYS A 823 16.74 -58.65 -44.21
N MET A 824 16.70 -59.05 -42.94
CA MET A 824 16.50 -58.18 -41.78
C MET A 824 17.83 -57.93 -41.07
#